data_AF-A0A1H5V4U0-F1
#
_entry.id   AF-A0A1H5V4U0-F1
#
_cell.length_a   1.000
_cell.length_b   1.000
_cell.length_c   1.000
_cell.angle_alpha   90.00
_cell.angle_beta   90.00
_cell.angle_gamma   90.00
#
_symmetry.space_group_name_H-M   'P 1'
#
loop_
_entity.id
_entity.type
_entity.pdbx_description
1 polymer ?
#
loop_
_entity_poly.entity_id
_entity_poly.type
_entity_poly.pdbx_seq_one_letter_code
_entity_poly.pdbx_strand_id
1 'polypeptide(L)'
;MAAASNNTGPHKYTPEWCKLDFFNSSNLKTDIQNRVSGHTATNFINALHDIKGDNRNGNGIQFAEIVRLAMAYFYSEIYTGKFTDHIYTLEMVKGFLDADNLTDYTAIHEIDVTFYKLKNAPYFRHCWLIIQSAWFFNSEHFGHHQHIDFVNHYIKTGDKLPIDSYDFDRVYLEKKYNDIDQAEIMQIPINGFTLVSQWYYGILFLVCKELDLPTTHFKIKIKDNREYNPLTKMSRQVRPLAPFKIIECDIKSAFPTFLDTLTGAKLKEHVYDNLKNSKNISRSEAKILFNKVCNSKKYKTKDFTAEFFIACGYAEENIKMLLYFTHNDHLTFFRFMTRREENAINTFVKQNNLGLGTRLHDALLFLDTKLKADSYNLKVNQNCDFGFKELNRPVYKESFKLSNKRLPHAYMNSIPKGLNLIARHDYSKPNMIGAANGFRFYDAKYEYISAAFNTNDFYIDGAIFNTNCKVMFSTLQYLNKQTTNHRHIYLILKHIRESSNIVFNLRAMYFKVKQHQYDASHILIKARDYELIEELKFKVKSDFVKVLNTSRGIVNYNYNLKELLFLIEERISNNDYGFLNELSVKGHKRNNLLVYVIVRKFNSLCNGIKRSPRKTVKREALYNTAIKSLPLNSITSTKRTSKATLARQNKKQERELTARNGFISNRPIAQQLLLIMEQIVDQKTDLKITEDMEIQNQLKLELLNTIDKCIYLDCEVAIKEFDKRFIMVKRVVPFLSNSENIYDTDITKSVFNQITIEEASIRGEPFFSEYLKFHNENEINAHNTVSQQSSETYKFSEIDFD
;
A
#
# COMPACT_ATOMS: atom_id res chain seq x y z
N MET A 1 24.60 -34.87 20.13
CA MET A 1 23.39 -35.48 20.71
C MET A 1 22.18 -34.75 20.17
N ALA A 2 21.20 -35.52 19.73
CA ALA A 2 20.05 -35.09 18.95
C ALA A 2 19.09 -34.19 19.73
N ALA A 3 18.64 -33.12 19.08
CA ALA A 3 17.31 -32.58 19.29
C ALA A 3 16.69 -32.42 17.90
N ALA A 4 16.07 -33.50 17.43
CA ALA A 4 15.14 -33.47 16.32
C ALA A 4 13.96 -32.58 16.73
N SER A 5 13.91 -31.35 16.22
CA SER A 5 12.67 -30.58 16.20
C SER A 5 11.78 -31.18 15.11
N ASN A 6 10.80 -31.96 15.54
CA ASN A 6 9.69 -32.44 14.73
C ASN A 6 8.85 -31.27 14.17
N ASN A 7 9.33 -30.65 13.09
CA ASN A 7 8.52 -29.88 12.16
C ASN A 7 8.51 -30.64 10.83
N THR A 8 7.56 -31.57 10.68
CA THR A 8 7.19 -32.12 9.37
C THR A 8 6.47 -31.03 8.57
N GLY A 9 7.26 -30.05 8.09
CA GLY A 9 6.81 -28.90 7.33
C GLY A 9 6.59 -29.16 5.83
N PRO A 10 6.10 -28.16 5.07
CA PRO A 10 5.45 -28.23 3.74
C PRO A 10 6.28 -28.77 2.55
N HIS A 11 7.44 -29.40 2.77
CA HIS A 11 8.38 -29.79 1.71
C HIS A 11 8.48 -31.31 1.46
N LYS A 12 7.49 -32.10 1.87
CA LYS A 12 7.51 -33.58 1.81
C LYS A 12 7.79 -34.15 0.41
N TYR A 13 7.40 -33.44 -0.65
CA TYR A 13 7.55 -33.86 -2.05
C TYR A 13 8.31 -32.85 -2.93
N THR A 14 9.09 -31.95 -2.33
CA THR A 14 9.90 -30.97 -3.06
C THR A 14 11.31 -31.51 -3.30
N PRO A 15 11.79 -31.63 -4.56
CA PRO A 15 13.18 -31.98 -4.83
C PRO A 15 14.16 -31.01 -4.18
N GLU A 16 15.32 -31.50 -3.74
CA GLU A 16 16.33 -30.66 -3.09
C GLU A 16 16.80 -29.50 -3.98
N TRP A 17 16.92 -29.74 -5.30
CA TRP A 17 17.32 -28.70 -6.26
C TRP A 17 16.24 -27.65 -6.54
N CYS A 18 14.98 -27.89 -6.13
CA CYS A 18 13.92 -26.88 -6.16
C CYS A 18 13.90 -26.02 -4.89
N LYS A 19 14.48 -26.51 -3.79
CA LYS A 19 14.51 -25.77 -2.53
C LYS A 19 15.50 -24.63 -2.66
N LEU A 20 15.13 -23.47 -2.14
CA LEU A 20 15.93 -22.27 -2.24
C LEU A 20 16.42 -21.87 -0.85
N ASP A 21 17.73 -21.87 -0.60
CA ASP A 21 18.29 -21.42 0.67
C ASP A 21 18.38 -19.89 0.73
N PHE A 22 17.25 -19.25 1.03
CA PHE A 22 17.12 -17.80 1.20
C PHE A 22 16.68 -17.38 2.62
N PHE A 23 17.01 -18.21 3.61
CA PHE A 23 16.80 -17.86 5.02
C PHE A 23 17.80 -16.81 5.49
N ASN A 24 17.38 -15.98 6.46
CA ASN A 24 18.17 -14.88 7.01
C ASN A 24 19.41 -15.39 7.76
N SER A 25 20.49 -15.64 7.03
CA SER A 25 21.81 -15.95 7.56
C SER A 25 22.78 -14.84 7.19
N SER A 26 23.79 -14.60 8.03
CA SER A 26 24.88 -13.66 7.76
C SER A 26 25.55 -13.87 6.39
N ASN A 27 25.46 -15.09 5.84
CA ASN A 27 26.02 -15.47 4.56
C ASN A 27 25.21 -14.91 3.38
N LEU A 28 23.87 -14.88 3.45
CA LEU A 28 23.03 -14.40 2.34
C LEU A 28 23.24 -12.92 2.06
N LYS A 29 23.34 -12.10 3.12
CA LYS A 29 23.65 -10.67 3.00
C LYS A 29 24.98 -10.45 2.28
N THR A 30 26.05 -11.06 2.78
CA THR A 30 27.39 -10.94 2.19
C THR A 30 27.40 -11.39 0.73
N ASP A 31 26.70 -12.49 0.43
CA ASP A 31 26.59 -13.05 -0.92
C ASP A 31 25.88 -12.10 -1.91
N ILE A 32 24.80 -11.45 -1.47
CA ILE A 32 24.09 -10.43 -2.26
C ILE A 32 24.98 -9.19 -2.43
N GLN A 33 25.61 -8.70 -1.36
CA GLN A 33 26.45 -7.51 -1.40
C GLN A 33 27.66 -7.69 -2.33
N ASN A 34 28.28 -8.87 -2.32
CA ASN A 34 29.40 -9.20 -3.21
C ASN A 34 29.00 -9.24 -4.70
N ARG A 35 27.71 -9.41 -5.02
CA ARG A 35 27.19 -9.36 -6.40
C ARG A 35 26.86 -7.95 -6.87
N VAL A 36 26.71 -7.00 -5.95
CA VAL A 36 26.47 -5.60 -6.29
C VAL A 36 27.74 -5.00 -6.88
N SER A 37 27.66 -4.65 -8.16
CA SER A 37 28.73 -4.05 -8.94
C SER A 37 28.18 -3.08 -9.99
N GLY A 38 29.05 -2.38 -10.72
CA GLY A 38 28.66 -1.57 -11.87
C GLY A 38 27.98 -2.35 -13.02
N HIS A 39 28.05 -3.69 -12.99
CA HIS A 39 27.48 -4.57 -14.02
C HIS A 39 26.28 -5.39 -13.51
N THR A 40 25.71 -5.06 -12.34
CA THR A 40 24.65 -5.86 -11.69
C THR A 40 23.46 -6.11 -12.64
N ALA A 41 22.99 -5.08 -13.34
CA ALA A 41 21.88 -5.18 -14.28
C ALA A 41 22.19 -6.15 -15.44
N THR A 42 23.38 -6.02 -16.03
CA THR A 42 23.84 -6.87 -17.13
C THR A 42 24.00 -8.32 -16.67
N ASN A 43 24.61 -8.54 -15.51
CA ASN A 43 24.80 -9.88 -14.94
C ASN A 43 23.45 -10.57 -14.67
N PHE A 44 22.50 -9.83 -14.08
CA PHE A 44 21.16 -10.35 -13.83
C PHE A 44 20.46 -10.77 -15.13
N ILE A 45 20.49 -9.91 -16.15
CA ILE A 45 19.81 -10.21 -17.42
C ILE A 45 20.50 -11.30 -18.22
N ASN A 46 21.82 -11.33 -18.27
CA ASN A 46 22.56 -12.41 -18.93
C ASN A 46 22.27 -13.76 -18.27
N ALA A 47 22.22 -13.80 -16.93
CA ALA A 47 21.88 -15.01 -16.21
C ALA A 47 20.44 -15.45 -16.45
N LEU A 48 19.53 -14.48 -16.57
CA LEU A 48 18.12 -14.74 -16.84
C LEU A 48 17.87 -15.25 -18.27
N HIS A 49 18.65 -14.82 -19.26
CA HIS A 49 18.60 -15.35 -20.63
C HIS A 49 19.06 -16.81 -20.72
N ASP A 50 19.89 -17.25 -19.77
CA ASP A 50 20.45 -18.60 -19.71
C ASP A 50 19.82 -19.45 -18.60
N ILE A 51 18.56 -19.15 -18.23
CA ILE A 51 17.86 -19.86 -17.15
C ILE A 51 17.69 -21.36 -17.43
N LYS A 52 18.05 -22.18 -16.46
CA LYS A 52 17.94 -23.64 -16.55
C LYS A 52 16.47 -24.10 -16.54
N GLY A 53 16.09 -24.90 -17.54
CA GLY A 53 14.76 -25.53 -17.68
C GLY A 53 14.75 -27.04 -17.39
N ASP A 54 13.72 -27.76 -17.90
CA ASP A 54 13.51 -29.20 -17.68
C ASP A 54 14.36 -30.12 -18.59
N ASN A 55 15.28 -29.52 -19.37
CA ASN A 55 16.25 -30.26 -20.16
C ASN A 55 17.43 -30.72 -19.30
N ARG A 56 17.52 -32.03 -19.03
CA ARG A 56 18.58 -32.63 -18.18
C ARG A 56 19.99 -32.45 -18.74
N ASN A 57 20.11 -32.31 -20.07
CA ASN A 57 21.38 -32.13 -20.76
C ASN A 57 21.69 -30.64 -21.03
N GLY A 58 20.81 -29.74 -20.59
CA GLY A 58 20.98 -28.30 -20.76
C GLY A 58 21.97 -27.73 -19.73
N ASN A 59 23.03 -27.09 -20.23
CA ASN A 59 23.84 -26.17 -19.45
C ASN A 59 23.03 -24.89 -19.29
N GLY A 60 22.73 -24.47 -18.06
CA GLY A 60 22.03 -23.23 -17.80
C GLY A 60 22.19 -22.81 -16.36
N ILE A 61 21.96 -21.53 -16.08
CA ILE A 61 22.08 -20.95 -14.75
C ILE A 61 20.91 -21.41 -13.88
N GLN A 62 21.26 -21.93 -12.70
CA GLN A 62 20.29 -22.38 -11.71
C GLN A 62 19.45 -21.20 -11.23
N PHE A 63 18.15 -21.43 -11.05
CA PHE A 63 17.20 -20.38 -10.64
C PHE A 63 17.62 -19.71 -9.32
N ALA A 64 18.18 -20.45 -8.36
CA ALA A 64 18.70 -19.88 -7.12
C ALA A 64 19.76 -18.79 -7.36
N GLU A 65 20.64 -18.96 -8.34
CA GLU A 65 21.64 -17.95 -8.66
C GLU A 65 20.99 -16.72 -9.32
N ILE A 66 20.01 -16.92 -10.19
CA ILE A 66 19.23 -15.84 -10.79
C ILE A 66 18.49 -15.03 -9.72
N VAL A 67 17.96 -15.69 -8.69
CA VAL A 67 17.29 -15.01 -7.56
C VAL A 67 18.28 -14.15 -6.77
N ARG A 68 19.49 -14.63 -6.49
CA ARG A 68 20.54 -13.82 -5.83
C ARG A 68 20.89 -12.58 -6.65
N LEU A 69 21.04 -12.74 -7.96
CA LEU A 69 21.28 -11.62 -8.88
C LEU A 69 20.08 -10.67 -8.95
N ALA A 70 18.84 -11.18 -8.88
CA ALA A 70 17.63 -10.36 -8.81
C ALA A 70 17.57 -9.57 -7.51
N MET A 71 17.95 -10.15 -6.37
CA MET A 71 18.07 -9.46 -5.08
C MET A 71 19.19 -8.41 -5.10
N ALA A 72 20.35 -8.73 -5.70
CA ALA A 72 21.42 -7.75 -5.89
C ALA A 72 20.96 -6.58 -6.76
N TYR A 73 20.28 -6.85 -7.87
CA TYR A 73 19.67 -5.84 -8.73
C TYR A 73 18.63 -5.00 -7.99
N PHE A 74 17.80 -5.63 -7.16
CA PHE A 74 16.83 -4.94 -6.32
C PHE A 74 17.51 -3.90 -5.42
N TYR A 75 18.55 -4.31 -4.69
CA TYR A 75 19.26 -3.44 -3.77
C TYR A 75 20.19 -2.42 -4.44
N SER A 76 20.62 -2.64 -5.68
CA SER A 76 21.46 -1.68 -6.40
C SER A 76 20.65 -0.66 -7.20
N GLU A 77 19.54 -1.08 -7.83
CA GLU A 77 18.83 -0.26 -8.83
C GLU A 77 17.38 0.12 -8.44
N ILE A 78 16.70 -0.69 -7.62
CA ILE A 78 15.27 -0.50 -7.31
C ILE A 78 15.08 0.20 -5.95
N TYR A 79 15.77 -0.28 -4.91
CA TYR A 79 15.67 0.25 -3.55
C TYR A 79 16.88 1.12 -3.19
N THR A 80 16.63 2.43 -2.98
CA THR A 80 17.69 3.42 -2.67
C THR A 80 17.75 3.81 -1.19
N GLY A 81 17.01 3.11 -0.33
CA GLY A 81 17.00 3.37 1.10
C GLY A 81 18.26 2.85 1.82
N LYS A 82 18.41 3.19 3.10
CA LYS A 82 19.50 2.64 3.92
C LYS A 82 19.31 1.13 4.12
N PHE A 83 20.40 0.38 4.00
CA PHE A 83 20.41 -1.05 4.23
C PHE A 83 20.58 -1.37 5.72
N THR A 84 19.72 -2.22 6.26
CA THR A 84 19.84 -2.79 7.61
C THR A 84 19.77 -4.31 7.50
N ASP A 85 20.50 -5.04 8.34
CA ASP A 85 20.74 -6.47 8.15
C ASP A 85 19.46 -7.31 8.03
N HIS A 86 18.43 -6.97 8.78
CA HIS A 86 17.14 -7.65 8.77
C HIS A 86 16.36 -7.54 7.45
N ILE A 87 16.73 -6.64 6.52
CA ILE A 87 16.01 -6.51 5.25
C ILE A 87 16.51 -7.48 4.18
N TYR A 88 17.72 -8.06 4.32
CA TYR A 88 18.32 -8.97 3.33
C TYR A 88 17.69 -10.37 3.33
N THR A 89 16.37 -10.45 3.16
CA THR A 89 15.62 -11.69 3.04
C THR A 89 14.73 -11.65 1.80
N LEU A 90 14.42 -12.82 1.25
CA LEU A 90 13.50 -12.94 0.12
C LEU A 90 12.10 -12.41 0.45
N GLU A 91 11.64 -12.65 1.67
CA GLU A 91 10.36 -12.21 2.19
C GLU A 91 10.25 -10.67 2.22
N MET A 92 11.31 -9.99 2.68
CA MET A 92 11.37 -8.53 2.74
C MET A 92 11.43 -7.89 1.36
N VAL A 93 12.25 -8.44 0.44
CA VAL A 93 12.33 -7.95 -0.95
C VAL A 93 10.97 -8.11 -1.64
N LYS A 94 10.33 -9.27 -1.48
CA LYS A 94 8.97 -9.48 -2.01
C LYS A 94 7.98 -8.50 -1.38
N GLY A 95 7.99 -8.33 -0.07
CA GLY A 95 7.12 -7.36 0.60
C GLY A 95 7.30 -5.95 0.05
N PHE A 96 8.52 -5.50 -0.21
CA PHE A 96 8.76 -4.19 -0.82
C PHE A 96 8.15 -4.10 -2.22
N LEU A 97 8.31 -5.14 -3.04
CA LEU A 97 7.75 -5.23 -4.38
C LEU A 97 6.22 -5.35 -4.40
N ASP A 98 5.61 -5.95 -3.38
CA ASP A 98 4.16 -5.97 -3.19
C ASP A 98 3.65 -4.58 -2.74
N ALA A 99 4.45 -3.92 -1.88
CA ALA A 99 4.11 -2.62 -1.31
C ALA A 99 4.16 -1.48 -2.34
N ASP A 100 5.10 -1.50 -3.28
CA ASP A 100 5.17 -0.53 -4.37
C ASP A 100 5.28 -1.26 -5.71
N ASN A 101 4.24 -2.03 -6.05
CA ASN A 101 4.20 -2.78 -7.29
C ASN A 101 4.02 -1.84 -8.50
N LEU A 102 5.12 -1.55 -9.18
CA LEU A 102 5.17 -0.74 -10.39
C LEU A 102 4.85 -1.53 -11.68
N THR A 103 4.42 -2.78 -11.56
CA THR A 103 4.04 -3.65 -12.71
C THR A 103 2.53 -3.72 -12.92
N ASP A 104 2.16 -4.24 -14.09
CA ASP A 104 0.77 -4.55 -14.42
C ASP A 104 0.30 -5.90 -13.87
N TYR A 105 1.15 -6.65 -13.17
CA TYR A 105 0.80 -7.97 -12.64
C TYR A 105 0.20 -7.94 -11.25
N THR A 106 -0.60 -8.97 -10.95
CA THR A 106 -1.18 -9.19 -9.64
C THR A 106 -0.56 -10.40 -8.96
N ALA A 107 0.00 -10.22 -7.76
CA ALA A 107 0.47 -11.33 -6.94
C ALA A 107 -0.74 -12.08 -6.36
N ILE A 108 -0.62 -13.40 -6.18
CA ILE A 108 -1.67 -14.18 -5.52
C ILE A 108 -1.60 -14.00 -4.00
N HIS A 109 -0.40 -14.02 -3.44
CA HIS A 109 -0.18 -13.78 -2.01
C HIS A 109 0.64 -12.52 -1.85
N GLU A 110 0.15 -11.51 -1.15
CA GLU A 110 0.92 -10.30 -0.86
C GLU A 110 1.46 -10.33 0.58
N ILE A 111 2.71 -9.90 0.76
CA ILE A 111 3.38 -9.83 2.06
C ILE A 111 3.30 -8.39 2.57
N ASP A 112 2.90 -8.27 3.82
CA ASP A 112 2.82 -6.97 4.48
C ASP A 112 4.13 -6.59 5.14
N VAL A 113 4.78 -5.59 4.56
CA VAL A 113 5.96 -4.95 5.12
C VAL A 113 5.79 -3.44 5.08
N THR A 114 6.64 -2.75 5.84
CA THR A 114 6.76 -1.29 5.82
C THR A 114 6.88 -0.78 4.38
N PHE A 115 6.11 0.23 4.02
CA PHE A 115 6.16 0.81 2.69
C PHE A 115 7.47 1.56 2.46
N TYR A 116 8.11 1.27 1.32
CA TYR A 116 9.22 2.03 0.79
C TYR A 116 8.93 2.34 -0.67
N LYS A 117 9.10 3.61 -1.06
CA LYS A 117 9.00 4.02 -2.45
C LYS A 117 10.14 3.41 -3.25
N LEU A 118 9.81 2.70 -4.32
CA LEU A 118 10.75 2.04 -5.20
C LEU A 118 10.99 2.86 -6.47
N LYS A 119 12.18 2.70 -7.05
CA LYS A 119 12.52 3.28 -8.36
C LYS A 119 12.04 2.35 -9.47
N ASN A 120 11.39 2.90 -10.49
CA ASN A 120 11.02 2.15 -11.70
C ASN A 120 12.25 1.90 -12.59
N ALA A 121 13.12 0.98 -12.17
CA ALA A 121 14.32 0.62 -12.92
C ALA A 121 13.97 -0.22 -14.18
N PRO A 122 14.83 -0.27 -15.21
CA PRO A 122 14.52 -0.93 -16.49
C PRO A 122 14.06 -2.39 -16.38
N TYR A 123 14.59 -3.14 -15.41
CA TYR A 123 14.27 -4.55 -15.20
C TYR A 123 13.42 -4.79 -13.95
N PHE A 124 12.65 -3.78 -13.50
CA PHE A 124 11.73 -3.91 -12.37
C PHE A 124 10.77 -5.09 -12.56
N ARG A 125 10.16 -5.21 -13.76
CA ARG A 125 9.25 -6.31 -14.12
C ARG A 125 9.91 -7.68 -14.04
N HIS A 126 11.16 -7.80 -14.49
CA HIS A 126 11.93 -9.05 -14.45
C HIS A 126 12.21 -9.43 -13.00
N CYS A 127 12.74 -8.49 -12.20
CA CYS A 127 12.98 -8.68 -10.78
C CYS A 127 11.70 -9.10 -10.05
N TRP A 128 10.56 -8.44 -10.33
CA TRP A 128 9.28 -8.76 -9.73
C TRP A 128 8.87 -10.22 -9.99
N LEU A 129 8.83 -10.68 -11.24
CA LEU A 129 8.41 -12.05 -11.56
C LEU A 129 9.33 -13.11 -10.93
N ILE A 130 10.64 -12.86 -10.91
CA ILE A 130 11.63 -13.77 -10.30
C ILE A 130 11.45 -13.84 -8.78
N ILE A 131 11.33 -12.70 -8.10
CA ILE A 131 11.16 -12.67 -6.64
C ILE A 131 9.83 -13.29 -6.21
N GLN A 132 8.73 -13.02 -6.93
CA GLN A 132 7.44 -13.65 -6.64
C GLN A 132 7.51 -15.18 -6.78
N SER A 133 8.14 -15.67 -7.86
CA SER A 133 8.30 -17.11 -8.09
C SER A 133 9.20 -17.76 -7.04
N ALA A 134 10.32 -17.11 -6.69
CA ALA A 134 11.23 -17.61 -5.67
C ALA A 134 10.57 -17.71 -4.30
N TRP A 135 9.85 -16.67 -3.88
CA TRP A 135 9.16 -16.73 -2.59
C TRP A 135 8.10 -17.83 -2.58
N PHE A 136 7.36 -17.98 -3.68
CA PHE A 136 6.34 -19.01 -3.79
C PHE A 136 6.93 -20.42 -3.65
N PHE A 137 8.04 -20.71 -4.33
CA PHE A 137 8.73 -22.00 -4.21
C PHE A 137 9.27 -22.29 -2.80
N ASN A 138 9.53 -21.24 -2.01
CA ASN A 138 9.95 -21.33 -0.61
C ASN A 138 8.80 -21.24 0.42
N SER A 139 7.57 -21.05 -0.04
CA SER A 139 6.41 -20.91 0.83
C SER A 139 5.72 -22.25 1.09
N GLU A 140 4.82 -22.26 2.06
CA GLU A 140 3.93 -23.40 2.32
C GLU A 140 2.96 -23.71 1.16
N HIS A 141 2.82 -22.78 0.21
CA HIS A 141 1.92 -22.90 -0.93
C HIS A 141 2.51 -23.73 -2.09
N PHE A 142 3.76 -24.18 -1.98
CA PHE A 142 4.44 -24.98 -3.00
C PHE A 142 4.97 -26.30 -2.43
N GLY A 143 4.86 -27.38 -3.23
CA GLY A 143 5.36 -28.71 -2.87
C GLY A 143 4.35 -29.63 -2.16
N HIS A 144 3.22 -29.08 -1.69
CA HIS A 144 2.11 -29.83 -1.10
C HIS A 144 0.78 -29.44 -1.75
N HIS A 145 -0.02 -30.44 -2.07
CA HIS A 145 -1.39 -30.31 -2.60
C HIS A 145 -2.05 -31.68 -2.52
N GLN A 146 -3.33 -31.76 -2.18
CA GLN A 146 -4.04 -33.03 -2.02
C GLN A 146 -3.88 -33.96 -3.25
N HIS A 147 -3.92 -33.43 -4.48
CA HIS A 147 -3.63 -34.20 -5.69
C HIS A 147 -2.22 -34.83 -5.70
N ILE A 148 -1.21 -34.10 -5.24
CA ILE A 148 0.17 -34.59 -5.15
C ILE A 148 0.25 -35.67 -4.07
N ASP A 149 -0.39 -35.46 -2.92
CA ASP A 149 -0.35 -36.42 -1.81
C ASP A 149 -1.02 -37.73 -2.18
N PHE A 150 -2.19 -37.68 -2.81
CA PHE A 150 -2.93 -38.87 -3.27
C PHE A 150 -2.17 -39.66 -4.33
N VAL A 151 -1.58 -38.97 -5.31
CA VAL A 151 -0.79 -39.61 -6.36
C VAL A 151 0.49 -40.20 -5.77
N ASN A 152 1.20 -39.47 -4.92
CA ASN A 152 2.45 -39.94 -4.36
C ASN A 152 2.27 -41.01 -3.28
N HIS A 153 1.16 -41.02 -2.56
CA HIS A 153 0.81 -42.11 -1.65
C HIS A 153 0.64 -43.40 -2.46
N TYR A 154 -0.13 -43.35 -3.55
CA TYR A 154 -0.33 -44.49 -4.44
C TYR A 154 0.98 -45.00 -5.04
N ILE A 155 1.82 -44.11 -5.59
CA ILE A 155 3.16 -44.48 -6.11
C ILE A 155 4.02 -45.17 -5.05
N LYS A 156 3.90 -44.80 -3.77
CA LYS A 156 4.74 -45.33 -2.69
C LYS A 156 4.22 -46.63 -2.08
N THR A 157 2.91 -46.82 -2.04
CA THR A 157 2.28 -47.89 -1.25
C THR A 157 1.52 -48.91 -2.11
N GLY A 158 1.11 -48.53 -3.32
CA GLY A 158 0.13 -49.28 -4.11
C GLY A 158 -1.31 -49.08 -3.65
N ASP A 159 -1.53 -48.42 -2.51
CA ASP A 159 -2.86 -48.23 -1.93
C ASP A 159 -3.44 -46.86 -2.28
N LYS A 160 -4.76 -46.83 -2.54
CA LYS A 160 -5.50 -45.59 -2.78
C LYS A 160 -5.91 -44.97 -1.44
N LEU A 161 -5.69 -43.67 -1.29
CA LEU A 161 -6.30 -42.92 -0.18
C LEU A 161 -7.82 -42.83 -0.35
N PRO A 162 -8.58 -42.57 0.74
CA PRO A 162 -10.03 -42.47 0.67
C PRO A 162 -10.48 -41.42 -0.37
N ILE A 163 -11.10 -41.88 -1.46
CA ILE A 163 -11.51 -41.01 -2.58
C ILE A 163 -12.58 -40.01 -2.13
N ASP A 164 -13.38 -40.37 -1.13
CA ASP A 164 -14.41 -39.48 -0.60
C ASP A 164 -13.84 -38.25 0.12
N SER A 165 -12.60 -38.32 0.60
CA SER A 165 -11.89 -37.18 1.14
C SER A 165 -11.08 -36.40 0.09
N TYR A 166 -11.31 -36.65 -1.21
CA TYR A 166 -10.68 -35.89 -2.30
C TYR A 166 -11.60 -34.78 -2.81
N ASP A 167 -11.14 -33.53 -2.68
CA ASP A 167 -11.92 -32.32 -2.93
C ASP A 167 -11.88 -31.86 -4.40
N PHE A 168 -11.10 -32.53 -5.24
CA PHE A 168 -10.90 -32.17 -6.64
C PHE A 168 -11.50 -33.21 -7.59
N ASP A 169 -11.18 -33.11 -8.89
CA ASP A 169 -11.73 -33.98 -9.94
C ASP A 169 -11.32 -35.45 -9.74
N ARG A 170 -12.22 -36.24 -9.15
CA ARG A 170 -12.04 -37.67 -8.86
C ARG A 170 -11.79 -38.51 -10.12
N VAL A 171 -12.46 -38.18 -11.23
CA VAL A 171 -12.28 -38.87 -12.52
C VAL A 171 -10.85 -38.67 -13.05
N TYR A 172 -10.31 -37.46 -12.86
CA TYR A 172 -8.92 -37.19 -13.22
C TYR A 172 -7.92 -37.96 -12.36
N LEU A 173 -8.18 -38.04 -11.06
CA LEU A 173 -7.34 -38.78 -10.13
C LEU A 173 -7.32 -40.26 -10.49
N GLU A 174 -8.48 -40.85 -10.80
CA GLU A 174 -8.55 -42.25 -11.23
C GLU A 174 -7.84 -42.51 -12.56
N LYS A 175 -7.96 -41.58 -13.51
CA LYS A 175 -7.15 -41.65 -14.73
C LYS A 175 -5.65 -41.66 -14.41
N LYS A 176 -5.21 -40.89 -13.41
CA LYS A 176 -3.81 -40.85 -12.99
C LYS A 176 -3.34 -42.14 -12.33
N TYR A 177 -4.18 -42.80 -11.54
CA TYR A 177 -3.89 -44.13 -11.02
C TYR A 177 -3.74 -45.15 -12.15
N ASN A 178 -4.67 -45.16 -13.11
CA ASN A 178 -4.54 -46.03 -14.29
C ASN A 178 -3.27 -45.74 -15.11
N ASP A 179 -2.88 -44.47 -15.28
CA ASP A 179 -1.63 -44.11 -15.95
C ASP A 179 -0.39 -44.69 -15.21
N ILE A 180 -0.45 -44.76 -13.87
CA ILE A 180 0.61 -45.32 -13.01
C ILE A 180 0.69 -46.84 -13.18
N ASP A 181 -0.44 -47.53 -13.08
CA ASP A 181 -0.51 -48.98 -13.26
C ASP A 181 0.02 -49.39 -14.64
N GLN A 182 -0.36 -48.64 -15.68
CA GLN A 182 0.15 -48.88 -17.04
C GLN A 182 1.66 -48.63 -17.16
N ALA A 183 2.18 -47.60 -16.50
CA ALA A 183 3.61 -47.33 -16.49
C ALA A 183 4.39 -48.45 -15.77
N GLU A 184 3.84 -48.99 -14.68
CA GLU A 184 4.42 -50.13 -13.96
C GLU A 184 4.45 -51.39 -14.83
N ILE A 185 3.34 -51.71 -15.53
CA ILE A 185 3.26 -52.80 -16.51
C ILE A 185 4.32 -52.63 -17.61
N MET A 186 4.52 -51.40 -18.08
CA MET A 186 5.51 -51.06 -19.11
C MET A 186 6.94 -50.88 -18.57
N GLN A 187 7.17 -51.10 -17.26
CA GLN A 187 8.46 -50.91 -16.58
C GLN A 187 9.05 -49.51 -16.78
N ILE A 188 8.19 -48.49 -16.91
CA ILE A 188 8.59 -47.10 -17.04
C ILE A 188 8.82 -46.53 -15.62
N PRO A 189 9.98 -45.96 -15.32
CA PRO A 189 10.27 -45.46 -13.97
C PRO A 189 9.34 -44.30 -13.59
N ILE A 190 8.67 -44.46 -12.45
CA ILE A 190 7.73 -43.47 -11.89
C ILE A 190 8.41 -42.72 -10.76
N ASN A 191 8.52 -41.40 -10.88
CA ASN A 191 9.17 -40.56 -9.88
C ASN A 191 8.11 -39.73 -9.12
N GLY A 192 8.01 -39.91 -7.80
CA GLY A 192 7.08 -39.16 -6.94
C GLY A 192 7.34 -37.64 -6.88
N PHE A 193 8.50 -37.18 -7.35
CA PHE A 193 8.79 -35.75 -7.48
C PHE A 193 8.35 -35.14 -8.81
N THR A 194 7.85 -35.95 -9.75
CA THR A 194 7.57 -35.51 -11.13
C THR A 194 6.54 -34.40 -11.18
N LEU A 195 5.47 -34.49 -10.39
CA LEU A 195 4.40 -33.48 -10.39
C LEU A 195 4.91 -32.11 -9.91
N VAL A 196 5.66 -32.09 -8.80
CA VAL A 196 6.24 -30.85 -8.25
C VAL A 196 7.29 -30.27 -9.21
N SER A 197 8.10 -31.12 -9.84
CA SER A 197 9.09 -30.68 -10.84
C SER A 197 8.42 -30.08 -12.07
N GLN A 198 7.36 -30.72 -12.59
CA GLN A 198 6.57 -30.19 -13.72
C GLN A 198 5.89 -28.88 -13.37
N TRP A 199 5.42 -28.74 -12.13
CA TRP A 199 4.85 -27.50 -11.63
C TRP A 199 5.87 -26.36 -11.57
N TYR A 200 7.04 -26.64 -10.97
CA TYR A 200 8.17 -25.71 -10.91
C TYR A 200 8.57 -25.19 -12.30
N TYR A 201 8.83 -26.10 -13.24
CA TYR A 201 9.23 -25.72 -14.60
C TYR A 201 8.08 -25.12 -15.41
N GLY A 202 6.83 -25.45 -15.11
CA GLY A 202 5.65 -24.80 -15.69
C GLY A 202 5.62 -23.31 -15.35
N ILE A 203 5.84 -22.96 -14.08
CA ILE A 203 5.90 -21.56 -13.62
C ILE A 203 7.10 -20.83 -14.27
N LEU A 204 8.30 -21.43 -14.26
CA LEU A 204 9.47 -20.81 -14.89
C LEU A 204 9.28 -20.59 -16.39
N PHE A 205 8.70 -21.57 -17.09
CA PHE A 205 8.42 -21.45 -18.52
C PHE A 205 7.46 -20.30 -18.81
N LEU A 206 6.43 -20.14 -17.98
CA LEU A 206 5.48 -19.04 -18.10
C LEU A 206 6.15 -17.67 -17.86
N VAL A 207 7.07 -17.58 -16.90
CA VAL A 207 7.91 -16.39 -16.69
C VAL A 207 8.78 -16.09 -17.90
N CYS A 208 9.44 -17.09 -18.49
CA CYS A 208 10.24 -16.91 -19.70
C CYS A 208 9.41 -16.40 -20.86
N LYS A 209 8.24 -17.00 -21.09
CA LYS A 209 7.32 -16.59 -22.16
C LYS A 209 6.82 -15.16 -21.96
N GLU A 210 6.48 -14.78 -20.73
CA GLU A 210 6.06 -13.42 -20.42
C GLU A 210 7.18 -12.40 -20.59
N LEU A 211 8.43 -12.76 -20.27
CA LEU A 211 9.57 -11.84 -20.39
C LEU A 211 10.24 -11.87 -21.76
N ASP A 212 9.67 -12.61 -22.73
CA ASP A 212 10.24 -12.86 -24.06
C ASP A 212 11.69 -13.39 -24.00
N LEU A 213 11.95 -14.26 -23.01
CA LEU A 213 13.26 -14.87 -22.80
C LEU A 213 13.44 -16.15 -23.62
N PRO A 214 14.69 -16.53 -23.96
CA PRO A 214 14.97 -17.79 -24.62
C PRO A 214 14.45 -18.99 -23.81
N THR A 215 13.79 -19.93 -24.50
CA THR A 215 13.29 -21.17 -23.89
C THR A 215 14.10 -22.41 -24.31
N THR A 216 15.36 -22.21 -24.70
CA THR A 216 16.27 -23.25 -25.22
C THR A 216 16.53 -24.39 -24.23
N HIS A 217 16.51 -24.09 -22.93
CA HIS A 217 16.73 -25.05 -21.85
C HIS A 217 15.46 -25.80 -21.44
N PHE A 218 14.33 -25.55 -22.09
CA PHE A 218 13.06 -26.23 -21.85
C PHE A 218 12.77 -27.24 -22.95
N LYS A 219 12.22 -28.40 -22.56
CA LYS A 219 11.80 -29.46 -23.48
C LYS A 219 10.50 -29.08 -24.16
N ILE A 220 10.62 -28.43 -25.30
CA ILE A 220 9.52 -28.09 -26.20
C ILE A 220 9.54 -29.02 -27.40
N LYS A 221 8.40 -29.62 -27.73
CA LYS A 221 8.23 -30.45 -28.92
C LYS A 221 6.96 -30.06 -29.65
N ILE A 222 7.06 -29.82 -30.95
CA ILE A 222 5.89 -29.65 -31.81
C ILE A 222 5.59 -30.98 -32.48
N LYS A 223 4.37 -31.48 -32.34
CA LYS A 223 3.91 -32.71 -32.99
C LYS A 223 2.43 -32.60 -33.36
N ASP A 224 2.10 -32.94 -34.61
CA ASP A 224 0.73 -32.91 -35.15
C ASP A 224 -0.01 -31.60 -34.83
N ASN A 225 0.64 -30.45 -35.10
CA ASN A 225 0.14 -29.09 -34.83
C ASN A 225 -0.10 -28.74 -33.35
N ARG A 226 0.41 -29.54 -32.40
CA ARG A 226 0.38 -29.24 -30.96
C ARG A 226 1.77 -28.98 -30.42
N GLU A 227 1.85 -28.00 -29.52
CA GLU A 227 3.05 -27.72 -28.74
C GLU A 227 2.99 -28.48 -27.41
N TYR A 228 4.05 -29.25 -27.13
CA TYR A 228 4.27 -29.95 -25.87
C TYR A 228 5.40 -29.24 -25.14
N ASN A 229 5.06 -28.48 -24.10
CA ASN A 229 5.95 -27.63 -23.33
C ASN A 229 5.77 -27.93 -21.82
N PRO A 230 6.54 -27.32 -20.91
CA PRO A 230 6.40 -27.55 -19.48
C PRO A 230 4.97 -27.31 -18.93
N LEU A 231 4.24 -26.32 -19.45
CA LEU A 231 2.86 -26.05 -19.02
C LEU A 231 1.87 -27.15 -19.45
N THR A 232 2.03 -27.75 -20.63
CA THR A 232 1.17 -28.87 -21.04
C THR A 232 1.45 -30.16 -20.26
N LYS A 233 2.66 -30.29 -19.68
CA LYS A 233 3.02 -31.39 -18.76
C LYS A 233 2.49 -31.17 -17.34
N MET A 234 2.31 -29.91 -16.93
CA MET A 234 1.80 -29.56 -15.61
C MET A 234 0.36 -30.08 -15.41
N SER A 235 0.14 -30.80 -14.31
CA SER A 235 -1.19 -31.30 -13.93
C SER A 235 -2.18 -30.14 -13.84
N ARG A 236 -3.37 -30.31 -14.43
CA ARG A 236 -4.42 -29.28 -14.41
C ARG A 236 -4.84 -28.85 -13.01
N GLN A 237 -4.68 -29.73 -12.01
CA GLN A 237 -5.03 -29.45 -10.62
C GLN A 237 -4.09 -28.43 -9.96
N VAL A 238 -2.82 -28.37 -10.39
CA VAL A 238 -1.82 -27.46 -9.82
C VAL A 238 -1.62 -26.20 -10.65
N ARG A 239 -2.15 -26.12 -11.89
CA ARG A 239 -2.01 -24.90 -12.72
C ARG A 239 -2.60 -23.63 -12.10
N PRO A 240 -3.74 -23.70 -11.38
CA PRO A 240 -4.25 -22.56 -10.62
C PRO A 240 -3.28 -22.05 -9.54
N LEU A 241 -2.38 -22.91 -9.06
CA LEU A 241 -1.51 -22.58 -7.94
C LEU A 241 -0.22 -21.96 -8.50
N ALA A 242 -0.21 -20.64 -8.62
CA ALA A 242 0.90 -19.88 -9.17
C ALA A 242 1.14 -18.59 -8.36
N PRO A 243 2.36 -18.03 -8.36
CA PRO A 243 2.68 -16.81 -7.61
C PRO A 243 1.94 -15.56 -8.10
N PHE A 244 1.43 -15.57 -9.34
CA PHE A 244 0.76 -14.46 -9.98
C PHE A 244 -0.58 -14.91 -10.59
N LYS A 245 -1.45 -13.93 -10.84
CA LYS A 245 -2.76 -14.17 -11.44
C LYS A 245 -2.64 -14.59 -12.90
N ILE A 246 -3.33 -15.67 -13.28
CA ILE A 246 -3.27 -16.29 -14.60
C ILE A 246 -4.67 -16.33 -15.23
N ILE A 247 -4.72 -16.00 -16.52
CA ILE A 247 -5.89 -16.14 -17.38
C ILE A 247 -5.70 -17.35 -18.28
N GLU A 248 -6.74 -18.18 -18.39
CA GLU A 248 -6.89 -19.25 -19.38
C GLU A 248 -8.00 -18.86 -20.36
N CYS A 249 -7.66 -18.80 -21.64
CA CYS A 249 -8.62 -18.66 -22.74
C CYS A 249 -8.72 -20.00 -23.49
N ASP A 250 -9.81 -20.74 -23.29
CA ASP A 250 -10.04 -22.07 -23.88
C ASP A 250 -11.07 -22.01 -25.01
N ILE A 251 -10.93 -22.85 -26.04
CA ILE A 251 -11.91 -22.91 -27.13
C ILE A 251 -13.21 -23.55 -26.63
N LYS A 252 -14.33 -22.82 -26.70
CA LYS A 252 -15.65 -23.37 -26.33
C LYS A 252 -16.07 -24.44 -27.32
N SER A 253 -16.38 -25.63 -26.79
CA SER A 253 -16.88 -26.76 -27.57
C SER A 253 -16.06 -27.01 -28.85
N ALA A 254 -14.73 -27.04 -28.75
CA ALA A 254 -13.82 -27.08 -29.91
C ALA A 254 -14.24 -28.09 -31.00
N PHE A 255 -14.66 -29.29 -30.59
CA PHE A 255 -15.12 -30.35 -31.50
C PHE A 255 -16.39 -29.94 -32.27
N PRO A 256 -17.55 -29.74 -31.63
CA PRO A 256 -18.74 -29.24 -32.32
C PRO A 256 -18.50 -27.96 -33.14
N THR A 257 -17.74 -27.01 -32.61
CA THR A 257 -17.43 -25.74 -33.29
C THR A 257 -16.76 -25.97 -34.65
N PHE A 258 -15.72 -26.79 -34.73
CA PHE A 258 -15.02 -27.02 -36.00
C PHE A 258 -15.80 -27.91 -36.97
N LEU A 259 -16.65 -28.80 -36.45
CA LEU A 259 -17.55 -29.60 -37.28
C LEU A 259 -18.67 -28.75 -37.89
N ASP A 260 -19.20 -27.78 -37.15
CA ASP A 260 -20.13 -26.79 -37.64
C ASP A 260 -19.50 -25.91 -38.73
N THR A 261 -18.28 -25.41 -38.52
CA THR A 261 -17.54 -24.67 -39.56
C THR A 261 -17.38 -25.48 -40.84
N LEU A 262 -17.16 -26.79 -40.70
CA LEU A 262 -16.93 -27.69 -41.83
C LEU A 262 -18.23 -28.01 -42.59
N THR A 263 -19.29 -28.34 -41.86
CA THR A 263 -20.56 -28.82 -42.43
C THR A 263 -21.55 -27.71 -42.74
N GLY A 264 -21.33 -26.50 -42.20
CA GLY A 264 -22.33 -25.43 -42.21
C GLY A 264 -23.43 -25.61 -41.16
N ALA A 265 -23.36 -26.66 -40.34
CA ALA A 265 -24.28 -26.87 -39.23
C ALA A 265 -24.17 -25.74 -38.19
N LYS A 266 -25.25 -25.49 -37.46
CA LYS A 266 -25.34 -24.50 -36.37
C LYS A 266 -25.72 -25.19 -35.05
N LEU A 267 -24.99 -26.25 -34.70
CA LEU A 267 -25.27 -27.14 -33.58
C LEU A 267 -24.24 -27.07 -32.45
N LYS A 268 -23.19 -26.24 -32.55
CA LYS A 268 -22.04 -26.23 -31.63
C LYS A 268 -22.42 -26.08 -30.15
N GLU A 269 -23.53 -25.39 -29.86
CA GLU A 269 -24.05 -25.20 -28.52
C GLU A 269 -24.93 -26.37 -28.06
N HIS A 270 -25.57 -27.07 -29.00
CA HIS A 270 -26.59 -28.09 -28.77
C HIS A 270 -26.05 -29.53 -28.78
N VAL A 271 -24.94 -29.84 -29.47
CA VAL A 271 -24.42 -31.22 -29.62
C VAL A 271 -24.31 -31.96 -28.27
N TYR A 272 -23.73 -31.32 -27.26
CA TYR A 272 -23.55 -31.97 -25.97
C TYR A 272 -24.85 -32.07 -25.16
N ASP A 273 -25.78 -31.12 -25.31
CA ASP A 273 -27.08 -31.18 -24.63
C ASP A 273 -27.99 -32.22 -25.29
N ASN A 274 -27.93 -32.38 -26.60
CA ASN A 274 -28.60 -33.46 -27.33
C ASN A 274 -28.11 -34.83 -26.88
N LEU A 275 -26.79 -35.00 -26.71
CA LEU A 275 -26.20 -36.22 -26.17
C LEU A 275 -26.55 -36.46 -24.69
N LYS A 276 -26.50 -35.41 -23.88
CA LYS A 276 -26.92 -35.45 -22.47
C LYS A 276 -28.34 -36.01 -22.35
N ASN A 277 -29.27 -35.47 -23.14
CA ASN A 277 -30.68 -35.86 -23.11
C ASN A 277 -30.91 -37.27 -23.71
N SER A 278 -30.30 -37.57 -24.86
CA SER A 278 -30.51 -38.86 -25.54
C SER A 278 -29.87 -40.06 -24.83
N LYS A 279 -28.79 -39.84 -24.05
CA LYS A 279 -28.07 -40.90 -23.33
C LYS A 279 -28.25 -40.86 -21.81
N ASN A 280 -28.96 -39.87 -21.29
CA ASN A 280 -29.14 -39.63 -19.84
C ASN A 280 -27.79 -39.61 -19.07
N ILE A 281 -26.84 -38.85 -19.59
CA ILE A 281 -25.49 -38.68 -19.02
C ILE A 281 -25.23 -37.22 -18.69
N SER A 282 -24.20 -36.91 -17.90
CA SER A 282 -23.76 -35.54 -17.68
C SER A 282 -23.16 -34.91 -18.94
N ARG A 283 -23.13 -33.56 -19.01
CA ARG A 283 -22.50 -32.83 -20.13
C ARG A 283 -21.00 -33.17 -20.28
N SER A 284 -20.30 -33.39 -19.16
CA SER A 284 -18.89 -33.80 -19.16
C SER A 284 -18.71 -35.18 -19.76
N GLU A 285 -19.56 -36.13 -19.41
CA GLU A 285 -19.58 -37.48 -19.99
C GLU A 285 -19.94 -37.43 -21.48
N ALA A 286 -20.89 -36.58 -21.88
CA ALA A 286 -21.22 -36.36 -23.28
C ALA A 286 -20.03 -35.85 -24.10
N LYS A 287 -19.23 -34.91 -23.55
CA LYS A 287 -18.00 -34.43 -24.19
C LYS A 287 -16.95 -35.53 -24.35
N ILE A 288 -16.78 -36.37 -23.32
CA ILE A 288 -15.87 -37.53 -23.36
C ILE A 288 -16.33 -38.55 -24.40
N LEU A 289 -17.62 -38.88 -24.41
CA LEU A 289 -18.22 -39.82 -25.35
C LEU A 289 -18.05 -39.34 -26.79
N PHE A 290 -18.36 -38.06 -27.06
CA PHE A 290 -18.20 -37.45 -28.38
C PHE A 290 -16.76 -37.55 -28.87
N ASN A 291 -15.80 -37.19 -28.02
CA ASN A 291 -14.38 -37.29 -28.36
C ASN A 291 -13.97 -38.75 -28.64
N LYS A 292 -14.42 -39.69 -27.80
CA LYS A 292 -14.13 -41.13 -27.95
C LYS A 292 -14.65 -41.68 -29.27
N VAL A 293 -15.87 -41.33 -29.68
CA VAL A 293 -16.46 -41.80 -30.94
C VAL A 293 -15.75 -41.18 -32.14
N CYS A 294 -15.54 -39.85 -32.14
CA CYS A 294 -14.90 -39.19 -33.29
C CYS A 294 -13.42 -39.56 -33.48
N ASN A 295 -12.70 -39.91 -32.41
CA ASN A 295 -11.29 -40.32 -32.45
C ASN A 295 -11.07 -41.84 -32.41
N SER A 296 -12.11 -42.67 -32.54
CA SER A 296 -11.93 -44.13 -32.53
C SER A 296 -11.28 -44.60 -33.83
N LYS A 297 -9.95 -44.72 -33.84
CA LYS A 297 -9.20 -45.23 -35.01
C LYS A 297 -9.45 -46.71 -35.35
N LYS A 298 -10.22 -47.46 -34.54
CA LYS A 298 -10.23 -48.93 -34.65
C LYS A 298 -11.52 -49.71 -34.40
N TYR A 299 -12.66 -49.14 -33.96
CA TYR A 299 -13.70 -50.02 -33.38
C TYR A 299 -15.17 -49.65 -33.59
N LYS A 300 -15.53 -48.70 -34.45
CA LYS A 300 -16.94 -48.36 -34.72
C LYS A 300 -17.24 -48.47 -36.21
N THR A 301 -18.37 -49.06 -36.56
CA THR A 301 -18.84 -49.13 -37.95
C THR A 301 -19.28 -47.73 -38.40
N LYS A 302 -19.33 -47.52 -39.73
CA LYS A 302 -19.89 -46.28 -40.29
C LYS A 302 -21.33 -46.07 -39.82
N ASP A 303 -22.13 -47.13 -39.77
CA ASP A 303 -23.54 -47.09 -39.35
C ASP A 303 -23.68 -46.65 -37.89
N PHE A 304 -22.89 -47.24 -36.97
CA PHE A 304 -22.88 -46.81 -35.57
C PHE A 304 -22.54 -45.31 -35.44
N THR A 305 -21.56 -44.86 -36.22
CA THR A 305 -21.11 -43.47 -36.16
C THR A 305 -22.14 -42.52 -36.78
N ALA A 306 -22.85 -42.95 -37.82
CA ALA A 306 -23.96 -42.22 -38.41
C ALA A 306 -25.09 -42.05 -37.38
N GLU A 307 -25.55 -43.13 -36.75
CA GLU A 307 -26.56 -43.08 -35.69
C GLU A 307 -26.14 -42.17 -34.53
N PHE A 308 -24.86 -42.21 -34.16
CA PHE A 308 -24.32 -41.33 -33.13
C PHE A 308 -24.42 -39.85 -33.52
N PHE A 309 -24.09 -39.49 -34.76
CA PHE A 309 -24.21 -38.11 -35.24
C PHE A 309 -25.67 -37.66 -35.39
N ILE A 310 -26.60 -38.57 -35.74
CA ILE A 310 -28.04 -38.29 -35.68
C ILE A 310 -28.46 -37.93 -34.26
N ALA A 311 -28.02 -38.71 -33.25
CA ALA A 311 -28.30 -38.41 -31.85
C ALA A 311 -27.68 -37.09 -31.36
N CYS A 312 -26.63 -36.59 -32.03
CA CYS A 312 -26.05 -35.27 -31.81
C CYS A 312 -26.86 -34.14 -32.48
N GLY A 313 -27.79 -34.47 -33.39
CA GLY A 313 -28.65 -33.53 -34.11
C GLY A 313 -28.20 -33.20 -35.54
N TYR A 314 -27.15 -33.86 -36.07
CA TYR A 314 -26.68 -33.59 -37.42
C TYR A 314 -27.64 -34.18 -38.48
N ALA A 315 -27.96 -33.38 -39.50
CA ALA A 315 -28.71 -33.83 -40.69
C ALA A 315 -27.89 -34.82 -41.53
N GLU A 316 -28.58 -35.65 -42.32
CA GLU A 316 -27.99 -36.73 -43.11
C GLU A 316 -26.91 -36.25 -44.10
N GLU A 317 -27.10 -35.07 -44.68
CA GLU A 317 -26.13 -34.42 -45.58
C GLU A 317 -24.82 -34.09 -44.85
N ASN A 318 -24.90 -33.63 -43.60
CA ASN A 318 -23.74 -33.33 -42.75
C ASN A 318 -23.01 -34.62 -42.36
N ILE A 319 -23.75 -35.69 -42.07
CA ILE A 319 -23.21 -36.98 -41.64
C ILE A 319 -22.28 -37.59 -42.70
N LYS A 320 -22.65 -37.52 -43.99
CA LYS A 320 -21.79 -38.01 -45.08
C LYS A 320 -20.40 -37.36 -45.04
N MET A 321 -20.36 -36.04 -44.81
CA MET A 321 -19.11 -35.30 -44.67
C MET A 321 -18.36 -35.67 -43.38
N LEU A 322 -19.04 -35.81 -42.25
CA LEU A 322 -18.42 -36.20 -40.98
C LEU A 322 -17.83 -37.63 -41.01
N LEU A 323 -18.51 -38.56 -41.69
CA LEU A 323 -18.02 -39.92 -41.91
C LEU A 323 -16.73 -39.94 -42.73
N TYR A 324 -16.58 -39.04 -43.71
CA TYR A 324 -15.33 -38.89 -44.44
C TYR A 324 -14.15 -38.54 -43.53
N PHE A 325 -14.31 -37.69 -42.50
CA PHE A 325 -13.18 -37.34 -41.61
C PHE A 325 -12.94 -38.35 -40.48
N THR A 326 -13.96 -39.09 -40.06
CA THR A 326 -13.86 -40.06 -38.97
C THR A 326 -13.40 -41.45 -39.43
N HIS A 327 -13.67 -41.81 -40.70
CA HIS A 327 -13.37 -43.15 -41.27
C HIS A 327 -12.44 -43.10 -42.49
N ASN A 328 -11.60 -42.07 -42.62
CA ASN A 328 -10.60 -41.99 -43.68
C ASN A 328 -9.20 -42.32 -43.16
N ASP A 329 -8.61 -43.37 -43.73
CA ASP A 329 -7.30 -43.88 -43.35
C ASP A 329 -6.14 -42.93 -43.69
N HIS A 330 -6.35 -42.05 -44.68
CA HIS A 330 -5.35 -41.05 -45.12
C HIS A 330 -5.43 -39.73 -44.33
N LEU A 331 -6.57 -39.41 -43.74
CA LEU A 331 -6.78 -38.19 -42.95
C LEU A 331 -7.43 -38.50 -41.61
N THR A 332 -6.62 -38.65 -40.56
CA THR A 332 -7.14 -38.91 -39.22
C THR A 332 -7.89 -37.69 -38.69
N PHE A 333 -9.09 -37.91 -38.14
CA PHE A 333 -9.90 -36.90 -37.44
C PHE A 333 -9.07 -36.03 -36.48
N PHE A 334 -8.19 -36.67 -35.69
CA PHE A 334 -7.25 -36.00 -34.80
C PHE A 334 -6.43 -34.89 -35.48
N ARG A 335 -5.77 -35.18 -36.62
CA ARG A 335 -4.94 -34.20 -37.34
C ARG A 335 -5.76 -33.04 -37.90
N PHE A 336 -6.99 -33.32 -38.35
CA PHE A 336 -7.91 -32.27 -38.77
C PHE A 336 -8.23 -31.33 -37.60
N MET A 337 -8.55 -31.91 -36.44
CA MET A 337 -8.88 -31.15 -35.23
C MET A 337 -7.70 -30.29 -34.74
N THR A 338 -6.51 -30.86 -34.60
CA THR A 338 -5.36 -30.11 -34.08
C THR A 338 -4.92 -28.97 -35.00
N ARG A 339 -5.09 -29.12 -36.32
CA ARG A 339 -4.86 -28.03 -37.27
C ARG A 339 -5.85 -26.87 -37.08
N ARG A 340 -7.12 -27.19 -36.79
CA ARG A 340 -8.15 -26.18 -36.51
C ARG A 340 -7.92 -25.49 -35.16
N GLU A 341 -7.54 -26.24 -34.13
CA GLU A 341 -7.11 -25.71 -32.82
C GLU A 341 -5.97 -24.70 -32.99
N GLU A 342 -4.91 -25.08 -33.73
CA GLU A 342 -3.77 -24.21 -34.01
C GLU A 342 -4.18 -22.92 -34.72
N ASN A 343 -4.98 -23.03 -35.78
CA ASN A 343 -5.44 -21.87 -36.52
C ASN A 343 -6.28 -20.94 -35.63
N ALA A 344 -7.22 -21.49 -34.85
CA ALA A 344 -8.06 -20.71 -33.95
C ALA A 344 -7.23 -19.97 -32.89
N ILE A 345 -6.28 -20.66 -32.24
CA ILE A 345 -5.38 -20.07 -31.23
C ILE A 345 -4.50 -18.99 -31.87
N ASN A 346 -3.89 -19.26 -33.03
CA ASN A 346 -3.02 -18.29 -33.70
C ASN A 346 -3.79 -17.04 -34.14
N THR A 347 -5.01 -17.20 -34.63
CA THR A 347 -5.89 -16.08 -34.95
C THR A 347 -6.26 -15.30 -33.68
N PHE A 348 -6.62 -15.99 -32.59
CA PHE A 348 -6.93 -15.36 -31.31
C PHE A 348 -5.76 -14.56 -30.76
N VAL A 349 -4.56 -15.13 -30.79
CA VAL A 349 -3.30 -14.49 -30.37
C VAL A 349 -3.03 -13.22 -31.18
N LYS A 350 -3.15 -13.29 -32.51
CA LYS A 350 -2.92 -12.14 -33.40
C LYS A 350 -3.96 -11.03 -33.20
N GLN A 351 -5.25 -11.38 -33.09
CA GLN A 351 -6.33 -10.41 -32.92
C GLN A 351 -6.27 -9.68 -31.57
N ASN A 352 -5.70 -10.33 -30.54
CA ASN A 352 -5.65 -9.80 -29.19
C ASN A 352 -4.25 -9.36 -28.74
N ASN A 353 -3.25 -9.38 -29.64
CA ASN A 353 -1.85 -9.08 -29.35
C ASN A 353 -1.25 -9.91 -28.18
N LEU A 354 -1.62 -11.18 -28.08
CA LEU A 354 -1.20 -12.09 -27.01
C LEU A 354 0.03 -12.94 -27.40
N GLY A 355 1.00 -12.36 -28.12
CA GLY A 355 2.16 -13.09 -28.66
C GLY A 355 3.05 -13.75 -27.60
N LEU A 356 3.01 -13.22 -26.37
CA LEU A 356 3.73 -13.75 -25.20
C LEU A 356 2.94 -14.83 -24.45
N GLY A 357 1.67 -15.06 -24.84
CA GLY A 357 0.85 -16.12 -24.27
C GLY A 357 1.44 -17.49 -24.55
N THR A 358 1.25 -18.39 -23.60
CA THR A 358 1.71 -19.77 -23.70
C THR A 358 0.58 -20.68 -24.17
N ARG A 359 0.82 -21.37 -25.28
CA ARG A 359 -0.13 -22.28 -25.88
C ARG A 359 -0.22 -23.60 -25.11
N LEU A 360 -1.44 -24.00 -24.76
CA LEU A 360 -1.81 -25.37 -24.40
C LEU A 360 -2.30 -26.13 -25.65
N HIS A 361 -3.02 -27.24 -25.49
CA HIS A 361 -3.56 -27.96 -26.65
C HIS A 361 -4.67 -27.16 -27.35
N ASP A 362 -5.70 -26.81 -26.61
CA ASP A 362 -6.93 -26.13 -27.03
C ASP A 362 -7.15 -24.77 -26.32
N ALA A 363 -6.18 -24.34 -25.50
CA ALA A 363 -6.25 -23.11 -24.73
C ALA A 363 -4.97 -22.27 -24.84
N LEU A 364 -5.07 -21.01 -24.44
CA LEU A 364 -3.97 -20.06 -24.27
C LEU A 364 -3.92 -19.61 -22.80
N LEU A 365 -2.73 -19.69 -22.19
CA LEU A 365 -2.46 -19.21 -20.83
C LEU A 365 -1.56 -17.98 -20.87
N PHE A 366 -1.88 -16.95 -20.10
CA PHE A 366 -1.03 -15.76 -19.95
C PHE A 366 -1.24 -15.11 -18.59
N LEU A 367 -0.28 -14.27 -18.17
CA LEU A 367 -0.40 -13.54 -16.91
C LEU A 367 -1.43 -12.43 -17.05
N ASP A 368 -2.23 -12.23 -16.00
CA ASP A 368 -3.22 -11.15 -15.97
C ASP A 368 -2.52 -9.78 -15.91
N THR A 369 -2.72 -8.98 -16.96
CA THR A 369 -2.27 -7.59 -17.07
C THR A 369 -3.34 -6.57 -16.63
N LYS A 370 -4.36 -7.03 -15.89
CA LYS A 370 -5.52 -6.26 -15.38
C LYS A 370 -6.52 -5.84 -16.46
N LEU A 371 -6.43 -6.39 -17.66
CA LEU A 371 -7.43 -6.21 -18.71
C LEU A 371 -8.67 -7.04 -18.40
N LYS A 372 -9.86 -6.51 -18.72
CA LYS A 372 -11.12 -7.22 -18.52
C LYS A 372 -11.36 -8.17 -19.68
N ALA A 373 -12.24 -9.17 -19.47
CA ALA A 373 -12.70 -10.07 -20.53
C ALA A 373 -13.20 -9.32 -21.78
N ASP A 374 -13.96 -8.23 -21.58
CA ASP A 374 -14.52 -7.41 -22.67
C ASP A 374 -13.47 -6.64 -23.48
N SER A 375 -12.22 -6.57 -22.98
CA SER A 375 -11.09 -6.01 -23.70
C SER A 375 -10.50 -6.98 -24.73
N TYR A 376 -10.93 -8.24 -24.73
CA TYR A 376 -10.50 -9.27 -25.67
C TYR A 376 -11.60 -9.57 -26.67
N ASN A 377 -11.21 -9.69 -27.94
CA ASN A 377 -12.07 -10.30 -28.95
C ASN A 377 -12.11 -11.82 -28.73
N LEU A 378 -13.08 -12.27 -27.94
CA LEU A 378 -13.32 -13.69 -27.65
C LEU A 378 -13.95 -14.45 -28.83
N LYS A 379 -14.30 -13.76 -29.93
CA LYS A 379 -14.88 -14.38 -31.13
C LYS A 379 -13.90 -14.26 -32.28
N VAL A 380 -13.31 -15.38 -32.67
CA VAL A 380 -12.43 -15.40 -33.84
C VAL A 380 -13.20 -15.84 -35.08
N ASN A 381 -12.68 -15.46 -36.25
CA ASN A 381 -13.26 -15.85 -37.54
C ASN A 381 -13.45 -17.38 -37.59
N GLN A 382 -14.49 -17.84 -38.30
CA GLN A 382 -14.98 -19.25 -38.34
C GLN A 382 -15.98 -19.66 -37.23
N ASN A 383 -16.67 -18.70 -36.61
CA ASN A 383 -17.70 -18.97 -35.57
C ASN A 383 -17.13 -19.70 -34.34
N CYS A 384 -15.86 -19.43 -34.02
CA CYS A 384 -15.16 -20.03 -32.88
C CYS A 384 -15.08 -19.04 -31.72
N ASP A 385 -15.61 -19.46 -30.57
CA ASP A 385 -15.67 -18.64 -29.35
C ASP A 385 -14.67 -19.16 -28.31
N PHE A 386 -13.99 -18.24 -27.65
CA PHE A 386 -13.12 -18.52 -26.50
C PHE A 386 -13.87 -18.28 -25.19
N GLY A 387 -13.67 -19.17 -24.24
CA GLY A 387 -14.06 -19.00 -22.84
C GLY A 387 -12.93 -18.33 -22.09
N PHE A 388 -13.25 -17.25 -21.37
CA PHE A 388 -12.30 -16.54 -20.52
C PHE A 388 -12.44 -17.06 -19.08
N LYS A 389 -11.34 -17.54 -18.49
CA LYS A 389 -11.33 -18.08 -17.14
C LYS A 389 -10.14 -17.54 -16.35
N GLU A 390 -10.44 -16.94 -15.20
CA GLU A 390 -9.40 -16.67 -14.19
C GLU A 390 -9.10 -17.98 -13.47
N LEU A 391 -7.85 -18.45 -13.54
CA LEU A 391 -7.47 -19.70 -12.91
C LEU A 391 -7.37 -19.59 -11.39
N ASN A 392 -6.97 -18.42 -10.91
CA ASN A 392 -6.72 -18.16 -9.51
C ASN A 392 -7.13 -16.74 -9.13
N ARG A 393 -7.37 -16.57 -7.83
CA ARG A 393 -7.80 -15.29 -7.27
C ARG A 393 -6.78 -14.83 -6.25
N PRO A 394 -6.48 -13.53 -6.23
CA PRO A 394 -5.59 -12.99 -5.21
C PRO A 394 -6.18 -13.16 -3.82
N VAL A 395 -5.31 -13.49 -2.87
CA VAL A 395 -5.60 -13.59 -1.45
C VAL A 395 -5.16 -12.30 -0.80
N TYR A 396 -6.13 -11.44 -0.50
CA TYR A 396 -5.87 -10.15 0.11
C TYR A 396 -5.91 -10.27 1.63
N LYS A 397 -4.76 -10.07 2.28
CA LYS A 397 -4.71 -9.84 3.73
C LYS A 397 -4.67 -8.34 3.97
N GLU A 398 -5.75 -7.81 4.54
CA GLU A 398 -5.70 -6.47 5.10
C GLU A 398 -4.78 -6.47 6.32
N SER A 399 -3.78 -5.62 6.24
CA SER A 399 -2.77 -5.49 7.26
C SER A 399 -2.45 -4.01 7.35
N PHE A 400 -2.50 -3.52 8.56
CA PHE A 400 -2.30 -2.12 8.88
C PHE A 400 -1.10 -2.05 9.81
N LYS A 401 -0.10 -1.25 9.44
CA LYS A 401 1.03 -0.94 10.29
C LYS A 401 1.21 0.57 10.34
N LEU A 402 1.41 1.08 11.54
CA LEU A 402 1.85 2.46 11.71
C LEU A 402 3.33 2.54 11.34
N SER A 403 3.65 3.51 10.50
CA SER A 403 5.00 3.88 10.15
C SER A 403 5.58 4.75 11.25
N ASN A 404 6.83 4.49 11.63
CA ASN A 404 7.58 5.34 12.56
C ASN A 404 7.99 6.68 11.95
N LYS A 405 7.68 6.91 10.66
CA LYS A 405 7.96 8.18 9.98
C LYS A 405 6.74 9.08 10.13
N ARG A 406 6.90 10.22 10.78
CA ARG A 406 5.91 11.30 10.75
C ARG A 406 6.04 12.05 9.43
N LEU A 407 5.09 11.87 8.52
CA LEU A 407 5.07 12.61 7.26
C LEU A 407 4.38 13.97 7.49
N PRO A 408 4.98 15.09 7.04
CA PRO A 408 4.50 16.42 7.38
C PRO A 408 3.11 16.75 6.81
N HIS A 409 2.59 15.98 5.84
CA HIS A 409 1.37 16.31 5.09
C HIS A 409 0.52 15.09 4.67
N ALA A 410 0.00 14.33 5.61
CA ALA A 410 -0.98 13.27 5.34
C ALA A 410 -2.41 13.74 5.58
N TYR A 411 -2.87 14.56 4.65
CA TYR A 411 -4.28 14.91 4.57
C TYR A 411 -4.83 14.15 3.37
N MET A 412 -5.73 13.18 3.60
CA MET A 412 -6.41 12.42 2.54
C MET A 412 -7.15 13.34 1.55
N ASN A 413 -7.37 14.59 1.95
CA ASN A 413 -8.01 15.70 1.27
C ASN A 413 -7.24 16.23 0.05
N SER A 414 -5.96 15.93 -0.08
CA SER A 414 -5.15 16.41 -1.19
C SER A 414 -5.40 15.49 -2.36
N ILE A 415 -6.48 15.74 -3.12
CA ILE A 415 -6.67 15.03 -4.37
C ILE A 415 -5.34 15.15 -5.16
N PRO A 416 -4.75 14.02 -5.61
CA PRO A 416 -3.53 14.04 -6.41
C PRO A 416 -3.62 15.06 -7.55
N LYS A 417 -2.53 15.82 -7.78
CA LYS A 417 -2.47 16.82 -8.86
C LYS A 417 -2.95 16.19 -10.19
N GLY A 418 -3.87 16.88 -10.87
CA GLY A 418 -4.42 16.45 -12.17
C GLY A 418 -5.73 15.68 -12.12
N LEU A 419 -6.30 15.41 -10.94
CA LEU A 419 -7.66 14.87 -10.81
C LEU A 419 -8.66 16.01 -10.60
N ASN A 420 -9.51 16.25 -11.58
CA ASN A 420 -10.57 17.28 -11.53
C ASN A 420 -11.79 16.78 -10.74
N LEU A 421 -11.69 16.70 -9.39
CA LEU A 421 -12.78 16.25 -8.51
C LEU A 421 -13.16 17.33 -7.50
N ILE A 422 -14.46 17.41 -7.18
CA ILE A 422 -14.98 18.26 -6.10
C ILE A 422 -14.74 17.54 -4.77
N ALA A 423 -13.90 18.12 -3.90
CA ALA A 423 -13.61 17.62 -2.55
C ALA A 423 -14.32 18.41 -1.43
N ARG A 424 -15.00 19.50 -1.76
CA ARG A 424 -15.70 20.34 -0.79
C ARG A 424 -16.96 20.98 -1.39
N HIS A 425 -18.09 20.67 -0.77
CA HIS A 425 -19.44 21.24 -0.87
C HIS A 425 -19.70 22.33 0.19
N ASP A 426 -20.02 23.57 -0.15
CA ASP A 426 -20.45 24.57 0.83
C ASP A 426 -21.94 24.89 0.60
N TYR A 427 -22.80 24.67 1.59
CA TYR A 427 -24.28 24.74 1.43
C TYR A 427 -24.79 26.16 1.24
N SER A 428 -24.39 27.05 2.13
CA SER A 428 -24.69 28.48 2.07
C SER A 428 -23.51 29.22 2.64
N LYS A 429 -22.81 29.98 1.81
CA LYS A 429 -21.69 30.80 2.27
C LYS A 429 -22.27 31.98 3.05
N PRO A 430 -22.06 32.05 4.38
CA PRO A 430 -22.58 33.15 5.19
C PRO A 430 -22.02 34.48 4.70
N ASN A 431 -22.72 35.58 5.01
CA ASN A 431 -22.25 36.88 4.58
C ASN A 431 -20.96 37.20 5.31
N MET A 432 -20.01 37.78 4.57
CA MET A 432 -18.76 38.20 5.17
C MET A 432 -19.01 39.48 5.96
N ILE A 433 -18.95 39.42 7.30
CA ILE A 433 -19.00 40.61 8.15
C ILE A 433 -17.77 41.49 7.89
N GLY A 434 -16.63 40.88 7.59
CA GLY A 434 -15.43 41.61 7.21
C GLY A 434 -14.23 40.71 6.94
N ALA A 435 -13.15 41.31 6.46
CA ALA A 435 -11.88 40.64 6.29
C ALA A 435 -10.75 41.47 6.90
N ALA A 436 -9.84 40.83 7.65
CA ALA A 436 -8.66 41.47 8.19
C ALA A 436 -7.45 40.55 8.12
N ASN A 437 -6.34 41.05 7.54
CA ASN A 437 -5.06 40.34 7.47
C ASN A 437 -5.14 38.89 6.97
N GLY A 438 -5.95 38.63 5.94
CA GLY A 438 -6.12 37.30 5.34
C GLY A 438 -7.18 36.41 6.00
N PHE A 439 -7.78 36.84 7.11
CA PHE A 439 -8.92 36.15 7.74
C PHE A 439 -10.23 36.78 7.29
N ARG A 440 -11.25 35.95 7.04
CA ARG A 440 -12.63 36.34 6.69
C ARG A 440 -13.54 35.97 7.85
N PHE A 441 -14.36 36.91 8.28
CA PHE A 441 -15.33 36.76 9.35
C PHE A 441 -16.73 36.66 8.74
N TYR A 442 -17.57 35.83 9.33
CA TYR A 442 -18.86 35.44 8.79
C TYR A 442 -19.95 35.64 9.85
N ASP A 443 -21.15 35.98 9.41
CA ASP A 443 -22.31 36.27 10.27
C ASP A 443 -23.03 35.04 10.83
N ALA A 444 -22.69 33.86 10.33
CA ALA A 444 -23.19 32.59 10.84
C ALA A 444 -22.15 31.48 10.70
N LYS A 445 -22.43 30.35 11.35
CA LYS A 445 -21.68 29.11 11.18
C LYS A 445 -21.69 28.69 9.71
N TYR A 446 -20.53 28.25 9.23
CA TYR A 446 -20.39 27.80 7.87
C TYR A 446 -20.52 26.29 7.80
N GLU A 447 -21.64 25.80 7.30
CA GLU A 447 -21.86 24.38 7.04
C GLU A 447 -21.31 23.98 5.67
N TYR A 448 -20.53 22.90 5.68
CA TYR A 448 -19.94 22.35 4.49
C TYR A 448 -19.78 20.83 4.59
N ILE A 449 -19.85 20.18 3.44
CA ILE A 449 -19.45 18.79 3.26
C ILE A 449 -18.04 18.77 2.71
N SER A 450 -17.18 17.93 3.27
CA SER A 450 -15.84 17.75 2.72
C SER A 450 -15.37 16.32 2.79
N ALA A 451 -14.89 15.82 1.66
CA ALA A 451 -14.18 14.55 1.56
C ALA A 451 -12.72 14.69 2.02
N ALA A 452 -12.53 15.27 3.20
CA ALA A 452 -11.24 15.62 3.78
C ALA A 452 -11.07 14.95 5.15
N PHE A 453 -10.00 14.16 5.30
CA PHE A 453 -9.70 13.40 6.52
C PHE A 453 -8.21 13.44 6.81
N ASN A 454 -7.87 13.60 8.08
CA ASN A 454 -6.50 13.61 8.55
C ASN A 454 -6.03 12.17 8.80
N THR A 455 -4.97 11.72 8.13
CA THR A 455 -4.36 10.38 8.35
C THR A 455 -3.07 10.43 9.16
N ASN A 456 -2.75 11.61 9.70
CA ASN A 456 -1.58 11.82 10.54
C ASN A 456 -1.90 11.80 12.04
N ASP A 457 -3.13 11.47 12.43
CA ASP A 457 -3.47 11.34 13.84
C ASP A 457 -2.83 10.07 14.43
N PHE A 458 -2.18 10.23 15.59
CA PHE A 458 -1.42 9.19 16.28
C PHE A 458 -2.31 8.06 16.80
N TYR A 459 -3.62 8.32 16.96
CA TYR A 459 -4.57 7.37 17.52
C TYR A 459 -5.40 6.61 16.47
N ILE A 460 -5.10 6.78 15.17
CA ILE A 460 -5.83 6.07 14.13
C ILE A 460 -5.42 4.60 14.13
N ASP A 461 -6.38 3.74 14.48
CA ASP A 461 -6.29 2.30 14.25
C ASP A 461 -6.81 1.90 12.85
N GLY A 462 -6.71 0.61 12.52
CA GLY A 462 -7.16 0.09 11.22
C GLY A 462 -8.67 0.21 10.99
N ALA A 463 -9.49 0.12 12.03
CA ALA A 463 -10.95 0.23 11.93
C ALA A 463 -11.38 1.67 11.64
N ILE A 464 -10.77 2.63 12.35
CA ILE A 464 -10.95 4.07 12.16
C ILE A 464 -10.46 4.47 10.77
N PHE A 465 -9.27 4.03 10.34
CA PHE A 465 -8.76 4.33 9.00
C PHE A 465 -9.69 3.83 7.89
N ASN A 466 -10.17 2.59 8.02
CA ASN A 466 -11.10 2.01 7.07
C ASN A 466 -12.42 2.79 7.02
N THR A 467 -12.98 3.14 8.18
CA THR A 467 -14.18 3.98 8.26
C THR A 467 -13.96 5.33 7.60
N ASN A 468 -12.83 5.99 7.88
CA ASN A 468 -12.47 7.26 7.26
C ASN A 468 -12.35 7.15 5.73
N CYS A 469 -11.81 6.04 5.20
CA CYS A 469 -11.81 5.80 3.76
C CYS A 469 -13.23 5.70 3.20
N LYS A 470 -14.12 4.94 3.86
CA LYS A 470 -15.54 4.80 3.44
C LYS A 470 -16.26 6.14 3.44
N VAL A 471 -16.10 6.93 4.50
CA VAL A 471 -16.65 8.28 4.63
C VAL A 471 -16.13 9.20 3.54
N MET A 472 -14.82 9.19 3.28
CA MET A 472 -14.20 9.97 2.22
C MET A 472 -14.77 9.66 0.83
N PHE A 473 -14.80 8.39 0.43
CA PHE A 473 -15.24 8.01 -0.91
C PHE A 473 -16.75 8.18 -1.09
N SER A 474 -17.56 7.91 -0.05
CA SER A 474 -19.00 8.21 -0.05
C SER A 474 -19.25 9.71 -0.22
N THR A 475 -18.47 10.54 0.49
CA THR A 475 -18.55 11.99 0.38
C THR A 475 -18.11 12.49 -1.00
N LEU A 476 -17.02 11.97 -1.58
CA LEU A 476 -16.59 12.32 -2.94
C LEU A 476 -17.68 12.00 -3.96
N GLN A 477 -18.32 10.83 -3.84
CA GLN A 477 -19.42 10.47 -4.74
C GLN A 477 -20.60 11.43 -4.61
N TYR A 478 -21.01 11.75 -3.39
CA TYR A 478 -22.08 12.73 -3.14
C TYR A 478 -21.77 14.08 -3.76
N LEU A 479 -20.57 14.62 -3.51
CA LEU A 479 -20.15 15.93 -3.99
C LEU A 479 -20.03 16.02 -5.52
N ASN A 480 -19.56 14.95 -6.16
CA ASN A 480 -19.40 14.91 -7.61
C ASN A 480 -20.69 14.50 -8.35
N LYS A 481 -21.76 14.10 -7.63
CA LYS A 481 -22.99 13.53 -8.18
C LYS A 481 -22.75 12.33 -9.12
N GLN A 482 -21.60 11.67 -9.00
CA GLN A 482 -21.19 10.53 -9.82
C GLN A 482 -20.24 9.64 -9.04
N THR A 483 -20.24 8.35 -9.35
CA THR A 483 -19.28 7.39 -8.77
C THR A 483 -17.85 7.80 -9.09
N THR A 484 -16.96 7.73 -8.11
CA THR A 484 -15.55 8.04 -8.32
C THR A 484 -14.94 6.99 -9.27
N ASN A 485 -14.32 7.44 -10.36
CA ASN A 485 -13.66 6.55 -11.32
C ASN A 485 -12.64 5.64 -10.61
N HIS A 486 -12.62 4.34 -10.95
CA HIS A 486 -11.69 3.36 -10.40
C HIS A 486 -10.22 3.80 -10.41
N ARG A 487 -9.79 4.46 -11.49
CA ARG A 487 -8.44 5.00 -11.61
C ARG A 487 -8.18 6.11 -10.58
N HIS A 488 -9.18 6.94 -10.30
CA HIS A 488 -9.08 8.00 -9.30
C HIS A 488 -9.02 7.43 -7.88
N ILE A 489 -9.83 6.41 -7.56
CA ILE A 489 -9.76 5.71 -6.26
C ILE A 489 -8.35 5.17 -6.01
N TYR A 490 -7.78 4.47 -7.00
CA TYR A 490 -6.43 3.94 -6.90
C TYR A 490 -5.37 5.04 -6.69
N LEU A 491 -5.45 6.14 -7.45
CA LEU A 491 -4.51 7.26 -7.31
C LEU A 491 -4.63 7.96 -5.96
N ILE A 492 -5.84 8.12 -5.43
CA ILE A 492 -6.08 8.69 -4.11
C ILE A 492 -5.50 7.78 -3.03
N LEU A 493 -5.80 6.47 -3.04
CA LEU A 493 -5.25 5.53 -2.06
C LEU A 493 -3.73 5.41 -2.15
N LYS A 494 -3.16 5.45 -3.36
CA LYS A 494 -1.70 5.49 -3.56
C LYS A 494 -1.10 6.75 -2.92
N HIS A 495 -1.71 7.91 -3.15
CA HIS A 495 -1.27 9.16 -2.55
C HIS A 495 -1.36 9.13 -1.02
N ILE A 496 -2.43 8.56 -0.46
CA ILE A 496 -2.57 8.35 1.00
C ILE A 496 -1.45 7.47 1.52
N ARG A 497 -1.15 6.35 0.86
CA ARG A 497 -0.06 5.45 1.25
C ARG A 497 1.30 6.16 1.20
N GLU A 498 1.55 6.98 0.18
CA GLU A 498 2.81 7.72 0.01
C GLU A 498 2.97 8.88 0.98
N SER A 499 1.86 9.45 1.44
CA SER A 499 1.86 10.71 2.20
C SER A 499 1.46 10.55 3.66
N SER A 500 1.07 9.35 4.11
CA SER A 500 0.62 9.07 5.48
C SER A 500 1.51 8.16 6.30
N ASN A 501 1.29 8.18 7.62
CA ASN A 501 1.95 7.29 8.55
C ASN A 501 1.30 5.89 8.56
N ILE A 502 0.32 5.62 7.70
CA ILE A 502 -0.42 4.36 7.68
C ILE A 502 0.07 3.54 6.48
N VAL A 503 0.64 2.37 6.78
CA VAL A 503 1.01 1.37 5.79
C VAL A 503 -0.14 0.39 5.67
N PHE A 504 -0.62 0.20 4.44
CA PHE A 504 -1.67 -0.77 4.13
C PHE A 504 -1.46 -1.35 2.74
N ASN A 505 -2.09 -2.50 2.52
CA ASN A 505 -2.18 -3.13 1.21
C ASN A 505 -3.08 -2.30 0.27
N LEU A 506 -2.47 -1.63 -0.71
CA LEU A 506 -3.17 -0.73 -1.64
C LEU A 506 -4.31 -1.43 -2.40
N ARG A 507 -4.13 -2.70 -2.81
CA ARG A 507 -5.14 -3.43 -3.57
C ARG A 507 -6.30 -3.89 -2.71
N ALA A 508 -6.00 -4.46 -1.55
CA ALA A 508 -7.03 -4.89 -0.60
C ALA A 508 -7.92 -3.70 -0.23
N MET A 509 -7.31 -2.57 0.12
CA MET A 509 -8.05 -1.35 0.46
C MET A 509 -8.86 -0.81 -0.72
N TYR A 510 -8.31 -0.84 -1.95
CA TYR A 510 -9.03 -0.46 -3.16
C TYR A 510 -10.31 -1.28 -3.36
N PHE A 511 -10.24 -2.61 -3.25
CA PHE A 511 -11.42 -3.46 -3.41
C PHE A 511 -12.45 -3.24 -2.31
N LYS A 512 -12.00 -3.05 -1.06
CA LYS A 512 -12.87 -2.78 0.07
C LYS A 512 -13.66 -1.49 -0.11
N VAL A 513 -12.97 -0.41 -0.46
CA VAL A 513 -13.59 0.89 -0.78
C VAL A 513 -14.52 0.77 -1.98
N LYS A 514 -14.09 0.05 -3.02
CA LYS A 514 -14.89 -0.13 -4.24
C LYS A 514 -16.24 -0.81 -3.96
N GLN A 515 -16.29 -1.73 -3.01
CA GLN A 515 -17.54 -2.37 -2.59
C GLN A 515 -18.44 -1.43 -1.77
N HIS A 516 -17.87 -0.43 -1.11
CA HIS A 516 -18.55 0.49 -0.19
C HIS A 516 -18.53 1.92 -0.72
N GLN A 517 -18.92 2.12 -1.99
CA GLN A 517 -18.74 3.42 -2.65
C GLN A 517 -19.77 4.48 -2.23
N TYR A 518 -20.94 4.08 -1.74
CA TYR A 518 -21.95 5.03 -1.28
C TYR A 518 -22.73 4.51 -0.09
N ASP A 519 -22.67 5.28 0.98
CA ASP A 519 -23.58 5.17 2.12
C ASP A 519 -23.92 6.60 2.55
N ALA A 520 -25.21 6.93 2.51
CA ALA A 520 -25.69 8.27 2.84
C ALA A 520 -25.43 8.63 4.31
N SER A 521 -25.38 7.63 5.21
CA SER A 521 -25.08 7.84 6.64
C SER A 521 -23.64 8.29 6.88
N HIS A 522 -22.74 8.05 5.92
CA HIS A 522 -21.35 8.47 5.98
C HIS A 522 -21.11 9.88 5.42
N ILE A 523 -22.16 10.60 4.99
CA ILE A 523 -22.00 12.00 4.56
C ILE A 523 -22.12 12.89 5.79
N LEU A 524 -20.98 13.38 6.26
CA LEU A 524 -20.91 14.23 7.45
C LEU A 524 -20.96 15.70 7.04
N ILE A 525 -22.00 16.40 7.50
CA ILE A 525 -22.07 17.87 7.46
C ILE A 525 -21.16 18.40 8.57
N LYS A 526 -20.15 19.17 8.19
CA LYS A 526 -19.23 19.82 9.12
C LYS A 526 -19.63 21.28 9.25
N ALA A 527 -19.78 21.76 10.47
CA ALA A 527 -19.85 23.19 10.76
C ALA A 527 -18.44 23.68 11.11
N ARG A 528 -18.02 24.81 10.54
CA ARG A 528 -16.87 25.56 11.05
C ARG A 528 -17.40 26.68 11.93
N ASP A 529 -17.12 26.55 13.21
CA ASP A 529 -17.23 27.64 14.16
C ASP A 529 -16.07 28.59 13.91
N TYR A 530 -16.40 29.73 13.31
CA TYR A 530 -15.55 30.91 13.39
C TYR A 530 -15.79 31.67 14.72
N GLU A 531 -16.46 31.03 15.69
CA GLU A 531 -16.70 31.56 17.04
C GLU A 531 -15.36 31.86 17.72
N LEU A 532 -14.88 33.07 17.50
CA LEU A 532 -13.85 33.70 18.31
C LEU A 532 -13.90 35.22 18.19
N ILE A 533 -15.07 35.82 17.93
CA ILE A 533 -15.26 37.28 18.12
C ILE A 533 -16.73 37.66 18.44
N GLU A 534 -17.55 36.82 19.08
CA GLU A 534 -18.83 37.34 19.60
C GLU A 534 -18.65 38.12 20.91
N GLU A 535 -17.63 37.80 21.72
CA GLU A 535 -17.41 38.49 23.00
C GLU A 535 -16.59 39.78 22.91
N LEU A 536 -15.91 40.05 21.79
CA LEU A 536 -15.08 41.25 21.65
C LEU A 536 -15.78 42.28 20.76
N LYS A 537 -16.75 42.99 21.34
CA LYS A 537 -17.29 44.23 20.74
C LYS A 537 -16.19 45.30 20.74
N PHE A 538 -15.41 45.38 19.66
CA PHE A 538 -14.41 46.43 19.47
C PHE A 538 -15.12 47.75 19.12
N LYS A 539 -15.09 48.72 20.02
CA LYS A 539 -15.72 50.04 19.80
C LYS A 539 -15.03 50.83 18.68
N VAL A 540 -13.74 50.59 18.45
CA VAL A 540 -12.94 51.24 17.40
C VAL A 540 -11.93 50.25 16.79
N LYS A 541 -11.59 50.47 15.50
CA LYS A 541 -10.65 49.65 14.72
C LYS A 541 -9.28 49.47 15.41
N SER A 542 -8.85 50.46 16.19
CA SER A 542 -7.61 50.39 16.98
C SER A 542 -7.64 49.28 18.02
N ASP A 543 -8.79 48.99 18.64
CA ASP A 543 -8.92 47.98 19.69
C ASP A 543 -8.82 46.57 19.11
N PHE A 544 -9.43 46.35 17.94
CA PHE A 544 -9.28 45.11 17.17
C PHE A 544 -7.82 44.89 16.77
N VAL A 545 -7.17 45.92 16.21
CA VAL A 545 -5.75 45.82 15.81
C VAL A 545 -4.86 45.57 17.04
N LYS A 546 -5.16 46.19 18.17
CA LYS A 546 -4.44 45.99 19.43
C LYS A 546 -4.59 44.55 19.94
N VAL A 547 -5.81 44.02 20.02
CA VAL A 547 -6.05 42.63 20.45
C VAL A 547 -5.48 41.63 19.46
N LEU A 548 -5.64 41.84 18.15
CA LEU A 548 -5.04 40.99 17.13
C LEU A 548 -3.51 40.97 17.22
N ASN A 549 -2.88 42.13 17.43
CA ASN A 549 -1.43 42.22 17.60
C ASN A 549 -0.96 41.58 18.91
N THR A 550 -1.73 41.68 19.99
CA THR A 550 -1.47 41.00 21.26
C THR A 550 -1.57 39.49 21.10
N SER A 551 -2.66 38.98 20.52
CA SER A 551 -2.87 37.55 20.27
C SER A 551 -1.82 36.98 19.31
N ARG A 552 -1.49 37.70 18.23
CA ARG A 552 -0.36 37.34 17.36
C ARG A 552 0.96 37.35 18.10
N GLY A 553 1.16 38.29 19.03
CA GLY A 553 2.31 38.35 19.91
C GLY A 553 2.44 37.08 20.75
N ILE A 554 1.36 36.67 21.41
CA ILE A 554 1.29 35.47 22.26
C ILE A 554 1.51 34.20 21.44
N VAL A 555 0.80 34.05 20.31
CA VAL A 555 0.94 32.87 19.44
C VAL A 555 2.35 32.77 18.87
N ASN A 556 2.92 33.87 18.38
CA ASN A 556 4.29 33.87 17.88
C ASN A 556 5.30 33.58 19.00
N TYR A 557 5.10 34.13 20.20
CA TYR A 557 5.95 33.87 21.36
C TYR A 557 5.97 32.38 21.73
N ASN A 558 4.79 31.76 21.88
CA ASN A 558 4.67 30.34 22.19
C ASN A 558 5.23 29.46 21.06
N TYR A 559 4.99 29.84 19.81
CA TYR A 559 5.58 29.15 18.64
C TYR A 559 7.11 29.21 18.67
N ASN A 560 7.69 30.39 18.92
CA ASN A 560 9.14 30.58 18.96
C ASN A 560 9.79 29.82 20.12
N LEU A 561 9.14 29.72 21.29
CA LEU A 561 9.60 28.91 22.41
C LEU A 561 9.58 27.42 22.08
N LYS A 562 8.51 26.95 21.42
CA LYS A 562 8.37 25.54 21.03
C LYS A 562 9.38 25.13 19.94
N GLU A 563 9.60 25.97 18.94
CA GLU A 563 10.65 25.76 17.94
C GLU A 563 12.04 25.78 18.57
N LEU A 564 12.29 26.67 19.54
CA LEU A 564 13.55 26.71 20.27
C LEU A 564 13.75 25.45 21.13
N LEU A 565 12.71 24.94 21.78
CA LEU A 565 12.75 23.68 22.53
C LEU A 565 13.18 22.53 21.61
N PHE A 566 12.49 22.34 20.48
CA PHE A 566 12.81 21.28 19.51
C PHE A 566 14.21 21.42 18.93
N LEU A 567 14.65 22.65 18.64
CA LEU A 567 15.97 22.89 18.10
C LEU A 567 17.07 22.59 19.12
N ILE A 568 16.89 22.94 20.39
CA ILE A 568 17.84 22.60 21.47
C ILE A 568 17.83 21.09 21.73
N GLU A 569 16.65 20.46 21.76
CA GLU A 569 16.49 19.03 21.94
C GLU A 569 17.20 18.23 20.83
N GLU A 570 16.98 18.60 19.56
CA GLU A 570 17.65 18.00 18.39
C GLU A 570 19.18 18.15 18.48
N ARG A 571 19.66 19.31 18.92
CA ARG A 571 21.10 19.58 19.08
C ARG A 571 21.71 18.71 20.17
N ILE A 572 21.06 18.64 21.33
CA ILE A 572 21.53 17.83 22.46
C ILE A 572 21.47 16.34 22.11
N SER A 573 20.39 15.85 21.48
CA SER A 573 20.24 14.46 21.06
C SER A 573 21.32 14.04 20.05
N ASN A 574 21.72 14.96 19.18
CA ASN A 574 22.78 14.75 18.19
C ASN A 574 24.20 15.03 18.73
N ASN A 575 24.34 15.38 20.02
CA ASN A 575 25.60 15.82 20.64
C ASN A 575 26.27 16.99 19.89
N ASP A 576 25.46 17.83 19.24
CA ASP A 576 25.85 18.98 18.44
C ASP A 576 25.57 20.27 19.19
N TYR A 577 26.60 20.80 19.87
CA TYR A 577 26.53 22.07 20.60
C TYR A 577 26.97 23.26 19.72
N GLY A 578 26.64 23.19 18.43
CA GLY A 578 26.87 24.28 17.47
C GLY A 578 26.13 25.58 17.82
N PHE A 579 26.47 26.64 17.11
CA PHE A 579 25.85 27.96 17.30
C PHE A 579 24.43 27.96 16.71
N LEU A 580 23.42 28.28 17.52
CA LEU A 580 22.03 28.40 17.08
C LEU A 580 21.85 29.67 16.25
N ASN A 581 21.80 29.53 14.93
CA ASN A 581 21.47 30.61 13.99
C ASN A 581 20.28 30.29 13.09
N GLU A 582 19.75 29.06 13.15
CA GLU A 582 18.67 28.58 12.30
C GLU A 582 17.28 29.01 12.79
N LEU A 583 17.16 29.53 14.02
CA LEU A 583 15.88 29.95 14.59
C LEU A 583 15.38 31.26 13.94
N SER A 584 14.36 31.12 13.08
CA SER A 584 13.62 32.26 12.53
C SER A 584 12.55 32.73 13.52
N VAL A 585 12.90 33.70 14.37
CA VAL A 585 11.98 34.25 15.38
C VAL A 585 10.90 35.10 14.70
N LYS A 586 9.64 34.71 14.85
CA LYS A 586 8.48 35.46 14.34
C LYS A 586 8.08 36.57 15.31
N GLY A 587 7.90 37.79 14.80
CA GLY A 587 7.42 38.94 15.57
C GLY A 587 8.53 39.81 16.16
N HIS A 588 8.14 40.84 16.92
CA HIS A 588 9.08 41.87 17.40
C HIS A 588 9.99 41.35 18.52
N LYS A 589 11.26 41.79 18.52
CA LYS A 589 12.29 41.36 19.49
C LYS A 589 11.86 41.53 20.95
N ARG A 590 11.18 42.64 21.24
CA ARG A 590 10.68 42.99 22.59
C ARG A 590 9.72 41.94 23.15
N ASN A 591 8.93 41.28 22.31
CA ASN A 591 7.94 40.29 22.73
C ASN A 591 8.52 38.88 22.85
N ASN A 592 9.77 38.69 22.42
CA ASN A 592 10.47 37.39 22.37
C ASN A 592 11.79 37.45 23.15
N LEU A 593 11.90 38.37 24.11
CA LEU A 593 13.16 38.59 24.86
C LEU A 593 13.68 37.29 25.48
N LEU A 594 12.81 36.47 26.06
CA LEU A 594 13.19 35.16 26.62
C LEU A 594 13.83 34.25 25.56
N VAL A 595 13.21 34.10 24.39
CA VAL A 595 13.75 33.31 23.26
C VAL A 595 15.15 33.79 22.89
N TYR A 596 15.35 35.10 22.73
CA TYR A 596 16.66 35.66 22.38
C TYR A 596 17.70 35.50 23.49
N VAL A 597 17.28 35.63 24.75
CA VAL A 597 18.16 35.48 25.90
C VAL A 597 18.57 34.03 26.09
N ILE A 598 17.66 33.07 25.88
CA ILE A 598 17.95 31.64 25.90
C ILE A 598 18.87 31.25 24.74
N VAL A 599 18.61 31.73 23.52
CA VAL A 599 19.52 31.51 22.37
C VAL A 599 20.91 32.09 22.66
N ARG A 600 20.98 33.30 23.21
CA ARG A 600 22.26 33.94 23.58
C ARG A 600 22.97 33.17 24.69
N LYS A 601 22.22 32.69 25.70
CA LYS A 601 22.76 31.93 26.82
C LYS A 601 23.26 30.56 26.36
N PHE A 602 22.47 29.83 25.58
CA PHE A 602 22.85 28.58 24.95
C PHE A 602 24.11 28.76 24.08
N ASN A 603 24.13 29.77 23.20
CA ASN A 603 25.32 30.08 22.39
C ASN A 603 26.53 30.48 23.23
N SER A 604 26.34 31.19 24.35
CA SER A 604 27.42 31.54 25.26
C SER A 604 27.99 30.31 25.98
N LEU A 605 27.13 29.39 26.43
CA LEU A 605 27.52 28.16 27.10
C LEU A 605 28.29 27.23 26.14
N CYS A 606 27.82 27.14 24.90
CA CYS A 606 28.34 26.20 23.91
C CYS A 606 29.50 26.76 23.05
N ASN A 607 29.54 28.07 22.80
CA ASN A 607 30.43 28.70 21.81
C ASN A 607 31.09 30.04 22.23
N GLY A 608 30.68 30.64 23.35
CA GLY A 608 31.20 31.91 23.86
C GLY A 608 30.61 33.19 23.22
N ILE A 609 30.80 34.34 23.89
CA ILE A 609 30.04 35.61 23.67
C ILE A 609 30.37 36.35 22.34
N LYS A 610 31.43 36.00 21.61
CA LYS A 610 32.01 36.86 20.55
C LYS A 610 32.21 36.23 19.14
N ARG A 611 31.59 35.11 18.81
CA ARG A 611 31.63 34.61 17.41
C ARG A 611 30.45 35.14 16.61
N SER A 612 30.70 36.13 15.76
CA SER A 612 29.78 36.51 14.68
C SER A 612 29.59 35.33 13.72
N PRO A 613 28.42 35.18 13.06
CA PRO A 613 28.18 34.10 12.11
C PRO A 613 29.29 34.07 11.06
N ARG A 614 29.83 32.87 10.76
CA ARG A 614 30.70 32.71 9.59
C ARG A 614 29.85 33.06 8.37
N LYS A 615 30.30 34.06 7.58
CA LYS A 615 29.71 34.32 6.26
C LYS A 615 29.68 32.99 5.50
N THR A 616 28.49 32.58 5.05
CA THR A 616 28.32 31.46 4.13
C THR A 616 29.13 31.75 2.88
N VAL A 617 30.26 31.07 2.74
CA VAL A 617 30.99 31.03 1.47
C VAL A 617 30.07 30.32 0.48
N LYS A 618 29.70 31.00 -0.60
CA LYS A 618 28.97 30.37 -1.71
C LYS A 618 29.75 29.13 -2.14
N ARG A 619 29.16 27.95 -1.96
CA ARG A 619 29.67 26.72 -2.56
C ARG A 619 29.32 26.78 -4.05
N GLU A 620 30.17 27.42 -4.83
CA GLU A 620 30.27 27.08 -6.24
C GLU A 620 31.05 25.75 -6.32
N ALA A 621 30.45 24.79 -7.02
CA ALA A 621 31.10 23.55 -7.37
C ALA A 621 32.19 23.86 -8.41
N LEU A 622 33.31 23.12 -8.35
CA LEU A 622 34.53 23.24 -9.17
C LEU A 622 35.59 24.15 -8.53
N TYR A 623 36.38 23.61 -7.61
CA TYR A 623 37.85 23.64 -7.70
C TYR A 623 38.42 22.57 -6.78
N ASN A 624 38.95 21.53 -7.41
CA ASN A 624 39.69 20.47 -6.78
C ASN A 624 40.91 20.22 -7.69
N THR A 625 42.08 20.75 -7.33
CA THR A 625 43.36 20.23 -7.83
C THR A 625 44.46 20.49 -6.81
N ALA A 626 45.27 19.47 -6.61
CA ALA A 626 46.32 19.37 -5.62
C ALA A 626 47.68 19.82 -6.19
N ILE A 627 48.51 20.40 -5.30
CA ILE A 627 49.99 20.33 -5.25
C ILE A 627 50.81 21.06 -6.36
N LYS A 628 51.57 22.12 -6.00
CA LYS A 628 53.06 22.13 -5.78
C LYS A 628 53.66 23.57 -5.70
N SER A 629 54.41 23.82 -4.60
CA SER A 629 55.66 24.62 -4.44
C SER A 629 55.87 26.03 -5.06
N LEU A 630 55.99 27.04 -4.16
CA LEU A 630 57.11 28.01 -3.89
C LEU A 630 57.92 28.66 -5.05
N PRO A 631 58.69 29.77 -4.85
CA PRO A 631 58.64 30.90 -3.88
C PRO A 631 58.89 32.30 -4.54
N LEU A 632 58.87 33.40 -3.78
CA LEU A 632 59.80 34.53 -3.98
C LEU A 632 59.88 35.42 -2.72
N ASN A 633 61.13 35.57 -2.24
CA ASN A 633 61.54 36.22 -1.00
C ASN A 633 61.70 37.74 -1.14
N SER A 634 61.60 38.44 -0.01
CA SER A 634 62.63 39.31 0.57
C SER A 634 62.10 39.74 1.95
N ILE A 635 62.83 40.01 3.04
CA ILE A 635 64.23 40.11 3.45
C ILE A 635 64.14 40.40 4.98
N THR A 636 65.09 39.88 5.78
CA THR A 636 65.36 40.26 7.19
C THR A 636 64.21 40.22 8.23
N SER A 637 64.14 39.14 9.01
CA SER A 637 64.00 39.31 10.47
C SER A 637 64.81 38.26 11.23
N THR A 638 65.55 38.74 12.22
CA THR A 638 66.57 38.06 13.01
C THR A 638 66.04 36.86 13.82
N LYS A 639 66.91 35.90 14.16
CA LYS A 639 66.62 34.69 14.99
C LYS A 639 65.92 34.96 16.35
N ARG A 640 65.70 36.22 16.75
CA ARG A 640 64.91 36.62 17.93
C ARG A 640 63.40 36.71 17.67
N THR A 641 62.94 36.89 16.44
CA THR A 641 61.50 37.00 16.13
C THR A 641 60.79 35.65 16.06
N SER A 642 61.46 34.55 15.68
CA SER A 642 60.83 33.23 15.52
C SER A 642 60.36 32.60 16.84
N LYS A 643 61.10 32.76 17.94
CA LYS A 643 60.71 32.23 19.26
C LYS A 643 59.52 33.00 19.85
N ALA A 644 59.42 34.31 19.58
CA ALA A 644 58.32 35.15 20.03
C ALA A 644 57.04 34.94 19.22
N THR A 645 57.11 34.72 17.90
CA THR A 645 55.95 34.32 17.09
C THR A 645 55.48 32.90 17.39
N LEU A 646 56.39 31.95 17.59
CA LEU A 646 56.04 30.57 17.98
C LEU A 646 55.44 30.53 19.38
N ALA A 647 56.00 31.26 20.36
CA ALA A 647 55.42 31.40 21.69
C ALA A 647 54.05 32.12 21.65
N ARG A 648 53.86 33.11 20.78
CA ARG A 648 52.54 33.74 20.55
C ARG A 648 51.54 32.77 19.92
N GLN A 649 51.96 31.92 18.97
CA GLN A 649 51.10 30.91 18.35
C GLN A 649 50.74 29.79 19.31
N ASN A 650 51.70 29.30 20.11
CA ASN A 650 51.45 28.29 21.14
C ASN A 650 50.57 28.85 22.24
N LYS A 651 50.82 30.08 22.72
CA LYS A 651 49.94 30.77 23.68
C LYS A 651 48.55 31.04 23.12
N LYS A 652 48.41 31.21 21.79
CA LYS A 652 47.11 31.34 21.11
C LYS A 652 46.40 29.98 21.04
N GLN A 653 47.09 28.90 20.69
CA GLN A 653 46.54 27.54 20.69
C GLN A 653 46.16 27.07 22.09
N GLU A 654 46.99 27.31 23.10
CA GLU A 654 46.67 27.05 24.51
C GLU A 654 45.41 27.81 24.93
N ARG A 655 45.31 29.11 24.62
CA ARG A 655 44.07 29.88 24.87
C ARG A 655 42.85 29.30 24.16
N GLU A 656 42.99 28.84 22.92
CA GLU A 656 41.91 28.22 22.15
C GLU A 656 41.52 26.84 22.72
N LEU A 657 42.47 26.08 23.24
CA LEU A 657 42.26 24.75 23.81
C LEU A 657 41.67 24.84 25.23
N THR A 658 42.13 25.79 26.05
CA THR A 658 41.52 26.14 27.35
C THR A 658 40.08 26.63 27.15
N ALA A 659 39.81 27.47 26.14
CA ALA A 659 38.46 27.90 25.80
C ALA A 659 37.58 26.71 25.37
N ARG A 660 38.10 25.80 24.54
CA ARG A 660 37.37 24.62 24.07
C ARG A 660 37.03 23.65 25.20
N ASN A 661 37.96 23.43 26.13
CA ASN A 661 37.72 22.60 27.31
C ASN A 661 36.68 23.23 28.25
N GLY A 662 36.69 24.56 28.40
CA GLY A 662 35.67 25.30 29.15
C GLY A 662 34.25 25.22 28.56
N PHE A 663 34.12 25.06 27.23
CA PHE A 663 32.79 24.86 26.61
C PHE A 663 32.29 23.42 26.74
N ILE A 664 33.19 22.44 26.75
CA ILE A 664 32.81 21.03 26.99
C ILE A 664 32.29 20.85 28.41
N SER A 665 32.91 21.51 29.41
CA SER A 665 32.43 21.49 30.79
C SER A 665 31.08 22.20 30.99
N ASN A 666 30.66 23.06 30.06
CA ASN A 666 29.37 23.78 30.13
C ASN A 666 28.20 23.03 29.47
N ARG A 667 28.43 21.87 28.83
CA ARG A 667 27.37 21.09 28.18
C ARG A 667 26.29 20.59 29.16
N PRO A 668 26.62 20.11 30.38
CA PRO A 668 25.61 19.76 31.37
C PRO A 668 24.74 20.96 31.76
N ILE A 669 25.32 22.17 31.82
CA ILE A 669 24.57 23.41 32.08
C ILE A 669 23.60 23.73 30.94
N ALA A 670 23.99 23.47 29.69
CA ALA A 670 23.10 23.62 28.53
C ALA A 670 21.96 22.57 28.52
N GLN A 671 22.18 21.37 29.07
CA GLN A 671 21.15 20.37 29.28
C GLN A 671 20.14 20.80 30.38
N GLN A 672 20.61 21.44 31.45
CA GLN A 672 19.69 22.04 32.44
C GLN A 672 18.86 23.19 31.83
N LEU A 673 19.40 23.92 30.87
CA LEU A 673 18.63 24.95 30.13
C LEU A 673 17.50 24.34 29.28
N LEU A 674 17.66 23.11 28.77
CA LEU A 674 16.60 22.37 28.10
C LEU A 674 15.48 21.99 29.08
N LEU A 675 15.82 21.52 30.28
CA LEU A 675 14.83 21.18 31.31
C LEU A 675 14.02 22.41 31.79
N ILE A 676 14.66 23.59 31.87
CA ILE A 676 13.94 24.86 32.11
C ILE A 676 12.96 25.16 30.96
N MET A 677 13.34 24.88 29.71
CA MET A 677 12.45 25.05 28.55
C MET A 677 11.27 24.07 28.58
N GLU A 678 11.46 22.84 29.06
CA GLU A 678 10.36 21.88 29.28
C GLU A 678 9.32 22.43 30.27
N GLN A 679 9.79 23.05 31.37
CA GLN A 679 8.92 23.68 32.37
C GLN A 679 8.16 24.89 31.80
N ILE A 680 8.79 25.67 30.92
CA ILE A 680 8.16 26.85 30.28
C ILE A 680 7.12 26.43 29.24
N VAL A 681 7.37 25.34 28.49
CA VAL A 681 6.53 24.90 27.36
C VAL A 681 5.50 23.83 27.78
N ASP A 682 5.58 23.28 29.01
CA ASP A 682 4.80 22.15 29.53
C ASP A 682 4.86 20.92 28.60
N GLN A 683 6.06 20.60 28.12
CA GLN A 683 6.32 19.48 27.22
C GLN A 683 7.53 18.67 27.71
N LYS A 684 7.35 17.36 27.94
CA LYS A 684 8.42 16.45 28.37
C LYS A 684 9.30 16.03 27.19
N THR A 685 10.60 15.87 27.42
CA THR A 685 11.53 15.26 26.43
C THR A 685 11.79 13.79 26.75
N ASP A 686 12.21 13.02 25.75
CA ASP A 686 12.63 11.62 25.91
C ASP A 686 14.10 11.49 26.35
N LEU A 687 14.80 12.62 26.55
CA LEU A 687 16.20 12.65 26.93
C LEU A 687 16.37 12.39 28.43
N LYS A 688 17.16 11.36 28.77
CA LYS A 688 17.50 11.04 30.16
C LYS A 688 18.57 12.02 30.69
N ILE A 689 18.14 13.17 31.18
CA ILE A 689 19.00 14.20 31.79
C ILE A 689 18.79 14.16 33.30
N THR A 690 19.87 14.10 34.08
CA THR A 690 19.80 14.22 35.54
C THR A 690 19.51 15.67 35.92
N GLU A 691 18.43 15.91 36.66
CA GLU A 691 18.06 17.26 37.11
C GLU A 691 19.06 17.80 38.14
N ASP A 692 19.50 19.05 37.95
CA ASP A 692 20.33 19.80 38.90
C ASP A 692 19.63 21.13 39.22
N MET A 693 18.95 21.16 40.37
CA MET A 693 18.16 22.31 40.79
C MET A 693 19.00 23.56 41.07
N GLU A 694 20.25 23.40 41.51
CA GLU A 694 21.14 24.53 41.81
C GLU A 694 21.55 25.24 40.51
N ILE A 695 21.93 24.46 39.50
CA ILE A 695 22.26 24.99 38.17
C ILE A 695 21.02 25.58 37.50
N GLN A 696 19.85 24.93 37.62
CA GLN A 696 18.61 25.47 37.06
C GLN A 696 18.24 26.83 37.69
N ASN A 697 18.35 26.94 39.01
CA ASN A 697 18.09 28.17 39.74
C ASN A 697 19.05 29.30 39.34
N GLN A 698 20.34 28.98 39.22
CA GLN A 698 21.34 29.93 38.75
C GLN A 698 21.06 30.39 37.30
N LEU A 699 20.64 29.48 36.42
CA LEU A 699 20.25 29.82 35.06
C LEU A 699 19.01 30.72 35.02
N LYS A 700 17.98 30.45 35.83
CA LYS A 700 16.78 31.31 35.93
C LYS A 700 17.14 32.74 36.35
N LEU A 701 18.00 32.89 37.37
CA LEU A 701 18.54 34.18 37.81
C LEU A 701 19.27 34.92 36.68
N GLU A 702 20.16 34.23 35.96
CA GLU A 702 20.94 34.83 34.89
C GLU A 702 20.10 35.22 33.66
N LEU A 703 19.11 34.40 33.30
CA LEU A 703 18.15 34.72 32.26
C LEU A 703 17.36 35.97 32.66
N LEU A 704 16.87 36.05 33.90
CA LEU A 704 16.11 37.20 34.39
C LEU A 704 16.94 38.48 34.44
N ASN A 705 18.16 38.43 34.99
CA ASN A 705 19.11 39.55 34.98
C ASN A 705 19.38 40.07 33.56
N THR A 706 19.49 39.16 32.59
CA THR A 706 19.73 39.53 31.19
C THR A 706 18.49 40.15 30.53
N ILE A 707 17.28 39.73 30.91
CA ILE A 707 16.01 40.27 30.42
C ILE A 707 15.77 41.68 30.99
N ASP A 708 15.91 41.83 32.31
CA ASP A 708 15.58 43.07 33.02
C ASP A 708 16.74 44.09 33.01
N LYS A 709 17.94 43.66 32.61
CA LYS A 709 19.18 44.47 32.61
C LYS A 709 19.50 45.08 33.99
N CYS A 710 19.05 44.44 35.07
CA CYS A 710 19.37 44.77 36.45
C CYS A 710 20.04 43.58 37.13
N ILE A 711 20.59 43.80 38.33
CA ILE A 711 21.20 42.75 39.14
C ILE A 711 20.23 42.45 40.29
N TYR A 712 19.54 41.31 40.20
CA TYR A 712 18.86 40.74 41.36
C TYR A 712 19.94 40.19 42.32
N LEU A 713 19.98 40.72 43.54
CA LEU A 713 20.93 40.30 44.59
C LEU A 713 20.44 39.08 45.37
N ASP A 714 19.13 38.83 45.34
CA ASP A 714 18.48 37.69 46.00
C ASP A 714 18.05 36.65 44.94
N CYS A 715 18.64 35.47 45.03
CA CYS A 715 18.40 34.35 44.12
C CYS A 715 16.97 33.81 44.24
N GLU A 716 16.42 33.70 45.46
CA GLU A 716 15.07 33.19 45.67
C GLU A 716 14.01 34.13 45.10
N VAL A 717 14.21 35.44 45.26
CA VAL A 717 13.32 36.45 44.70
C VAL A 717 13.34 36.39 43.17
N ALA A 718 14.53 36.24 42.57
CA ALA A 718 14.66 36.12 41.12
C ALA A 718 14.02 34.84 40.57
N ILE A 719 14.16 33.70 41.25
CA ILE A 719 13.54 32.44 40.83
C ILE A 719 12.01 32.53 40.90
N LYS A 720 11.47 33.02 42.03
CA LYS A 720 10.02 33.21 42.19
C LYS A 720 9.45 34.13 41.13
N GLU A 721 10.17 35.19 40.79
CA GLU A 721 9.73 36.13 39.75
C GLU A 721 9.88 35.54 38.34
N PHE A 722 10.92 34.75 38.08
CA PHE A 722 11.08 34.02 36.81
C PHE A 722 9.94 33.00 36.61
N ASP A 723 9.69 32.16 37.62
CA ASP A 723 8.67 31.11 37.57
C ASP A 723 7.28 31.72 37.44
N LYS A 724 6.99 32.79 38.20
CA LYS A 724 5.74 33.55 38.08
C LYS A 724 5.54 34.14 36.68
N ARG A 725 6.61 34.57 36.00
CA ARG A 725 6.52 35.19 34.65
C ARG A 725 6.45 34.17 33.52
N PHE A 726 7.07 32.99 33.69
CA PHE A 726 7.34 32.10 32.56
C PHE A 726 6.96 30.61 32.78
N ILE A 727 6.62 30.18 33.99
CA ILE A 727 6.20 28.80 34.31
C ILE A 727 4.74 28.83 34.78
N MET A 728 3.83 28.20 34.05
CA MET A 728 2.41 28.19 34.39
C MET A 728 2.14 27.36 35.66
N VAL A 729 1.66 28.01 36.72
CA VAL A 729 1.09 27.32 37.89
C VAL A 729 -0.29 26.76 37.53
N LYS A 730 -0.40 25.43 37.45
CA LYS A 730 -1.69 24.73 37.31
C LYS A 730 -2.60 25.08 38.50
N ARG A 731 -3.79 25.64 38.26
CA ARG A 731 -4.90 25.54 39.21
C ARG A 731 -5.28 24.06 39.29
N VAL A 732 -5.00 23.44 40.43
CA VAL A 732 -5.38 22.05 40.74
C VAL A 732 -6.90 21.97 40.87
N VAL A 733 -7.54 21.16 40.04
CA VAL A 733 -8.90 20.64 40.30
C VAL A 733 -8.70 19.24 40.91
N PRO A 734 -9.32 18.94 42.07
CA PRO A 734 -9.07 17.71 42.80
C PRO A 734 -9.59 16.49 42.01
N PHE A 735 -8.79 15.43 42.03
CA PHE A 735 -9.14 14.12 41.49
C PHE A 735 -10.05 13.40 42.49
N LEU A 736 -11.29 13.08 42.10
CA LEU A 736 -12.20 12.21 42.84
C LEU A 736 -12.40 10.91 42.05
N SER A 737 -11.98 9.80 42.68
CA SER A 737 -12.12 8.44 42.19
C SER A 737 -13.41 7.82 42.76
N ASN A 738 -14.54 7.98 42.08
CA ASN A 738 -15.66 7.03 42.15
C ASN A 738 -16.76 7.40 41.15
N SER A 739 -16.98 6.53 40.17
CA SER A 739 -17.87 6.74 39.02
C SER A 739 -19.27 6.13 39.16
N GLU A 740 -19.67 5.65 40.34
CA GLU A 740 -20.90 4.84 40.46
C GLU A 740 -22.14 5.56 41.01
N ASN A 741 -22.05 6.80 41.50
CA ASN A 741 -23.23 7.51 42.08
C ASN A 741 -23.54 8.89 41.45
N ILE A 742 -23.26 9.11 40.17
CA ILE A 742 -23.44 10.44 39.51
C ILE A 742 -24.87 10.66 38.98
N TYR A 743 -25.74 9.64 38.97
CA TYR A 743 -27.10 9.78 38.42
C TYR A 743 -28.21 10.05 39.44
N ASP A 744 -27.90 10.23 40.72
CA ASP A 744 -28.87 10.79 41.67
C ASP A 744 -28.90 12.31 41.52
N THR A 745 -29.61 12.74 40.47
CA THR A 745 -29.92 14.14 40.21
C THR A 745 -30.88 14.65 41.28
N ASP A 746 -30.40 15.53 42.15
CA ASP A 746 -31.23 16.33 43.05
C ASP A 746 -32.16 17.22 42.22
N ILE A 747 -33.40 16.76 42.02
CA ILE A 747 -34.46 17.44 41.25
C ILE A 747 -34.72 18.86 41.77
N THR A 748 -34.40 19.16 43.03
CA THR A 748 -34.56 20.52 43.60
C THR A 748 -33.63 21.54 42.93
N LYS A 749 -32.55 21.08 42.26
CA LYS A 749 -31.63 21.91 41.48
C LYS A 749 -31.87 21.87 39.97
N SER A 750 -33.00 21.33 39.53
CA SER A 750 -33.42 21.39 38.11
C SER A 750 -33.49 22.84 37.63
N VAL A 751 -33.08 23.09 36.39
CA VAL A 751 -33.20 24.41 35.74
C VAL A 751 -34.65 24.91 35.75
N PHE A 752 -35.63 24.00 35.73
CA PHE A 752 -37.04 24.35 35.78
C PHE A 752 -37.48 24.89 37.15
N ASN A 753 -36.79 24.54 38.26
CA ASN A 753 -37.03 25.10 39.60
C ASN A 753 -36.27 26.42 39.85
N GLN A 754 -35.42 26.83 38.91
CA GLN A 754 -34.52 27.99 39.06
C GLN A 754 -34.91 29.18 38.17
N ILE A 755 -35.96 29.02 37.36
CA ILE A 755 -36.46 30.05 36.46
C ILE A 755 -37.97 30.18 36.64
N THR A 756 -38.47 31.40 36.47
CA THR A 756 -39.90 31.73 36.53
C THR A 756 -40.64 31.26 35.29
N ILE A 757 -41.97 31.16 35.37
CA ILE A 757 -42.81 30.73 34.23
C ILE A 757 -42.71 31.73 33.06
N GLU A 758 -42.55 33.02 33.33
CA GLU A 758 -42.30 34.04 32.31
C GLU A 758 -40.93 33.84 31.63
N GLU A 759 -39.88 33.54 32.40
CA GLU A 759 -38.54 33.25 31.84
C GLU A 759 -38.53 31.96 31.02
N ALA A 760 -39.36 30.97 31.37
CA ALA A 760 -39.52 29.76 30.60
C ALA A 760 -40.30 30.01 29.29
N SER A 761 -41.32 30.87 29.31
CA SER A 761 -42.11 31.26 28.13
C SER A 761 -41.26 32.01 27.09
N ILE A 762 -40.40 32.92 27.55
CA ILE A 762 -39.49 33.71 26.69
C ILE A 762 -38.44 32.82 26.00
N ARG A 763 -38.14 31.64 26.56
CA ARG A 763 -37.18 30.67 26.00
C ARG A 763 -37.74 29.80 24.87
N GLY A 764 -38.99 30.03 24.49
CA GLY A 764 -39.62 29.41 23.32
C GLY A 764 -40.50 28.20 23.65
N GLU A 765 -41.46 27.93 22.78
CA GLU A 765 -42.55 26.96 22.99
C GLU A 765 -42.10 25.52 23.36
N PRO A 766 -41.02 24.96 22.79
CA PRO A 766 -40.56 23.61 23.18
C PRO A 766 -40.02 23.56 24.61
N PHE A 767 -39.33 24.62 25.04
CA PHE A 767 -38.78 24.71 26.40
C PHE A 767 -39.89 25.02 27.42
N PHE A 768 -40.84 25.87 27.04
CA PHE A 768 -41.99 26.21 27.87
C PHE A 768 -42.94 25.02 28.07
N SER A 769 -43.20 24.22 27.04
CA SER A 769 -44.04 23.03 27.15
C SER A 769 -43.41 21.93 28.03
N GLU A 770 -42.09 21.79 28.02
CA GLU A 770 -41.39 20.93 28.99
C GLU A 770 -41.34 21.52 30.41
N TYR A 771 -41.21 22.84 30.56
CA TYR A 771 -41.32 23.52 31.86
C TYR A 771 -42.70 23.27 32.49
N LEU A 772 -43.79 23.43 31.73
CA LEU A 772 -45.16 23.17 32.17
C LEU A 772 -45.38 21.70 32.52
N LYS A 773 -44.82 20.77 31.72
CA LYS A 773 -44.84 19.33 32.06
C LYS A 773 -44.07 19.01 33.33
N PHE A 774 -42.90 19.63 33.54
CA PHE A 774 -42.06 19.41 34.71
C PHE A 774 -42.76 19.86 36.01
N HIS A 775 -43.57 20.92 35.95
CA HIS A 775 -44.34 21.44 37.09
C HIS A 775 -45.78 20.90 37.17
N ASN A 776 -46.15 19.92 36.32
CA ASN A 776 -47.50 19.34 36.21
C ASN A 776 -48.62 20.36 35.93
N GLU A 777 -48.32 21.45 35.23
CA GLU A 777 -49.30 22.43 34.80
C GLU A 777 -49.75 22.14 33.36
N ASN A 778 -50.61 21.13 33.15
CA ASN A 778 -51.29 20.93 31.88
C ASN A 778 -52.73 20.46 32.09
N GLU A 779 -53.68 21.36 31.84
CA GLU A 779 -54.95 21.20 31.08
C GLU A 779 -55.84 22.42 31.43
N ILE A 780 -56.45 23.13 30.47
CA ILE A 780 -57.83 22.84 30.02
C ILE A 780 -58.19 23.67 28.76
N ASN A 781 -58.67 22.94 27.74
CA ASN A 781 -59.74 23.19 26.75
C ASN A 781 -59.65 24.34 25.71
N ALA A 782 -60.18 24.23 24.49
CA ALA A 782 -60.67 23.14 23.65
C ALA A 782 -61.15 23.74 22.30
N HIS A 783 -61.09 22.94 21.23
CA HIS A 783 -61.98 22.91 20.06
C HIS A 783 -62.24 24.20 19.24
N ASN A 784 -61.97 24.14 17.92
CA ASN A 784 -63.02 23.75 16.98
C ASN A 784 -62.53 23.44 15.55
N THR A 785 -63.10 22.33 15.07
CA THR A 785 -63.20 21.66 13.77
C THR A 785 -63.51 22.52 12.53
N VAL A 786 -63.24 21.91 11.36
CA VAL A 786 -64.05 21.77 10.11
C VAL A 786 -63.12 21.97 8.90
N SER A 787 -62.70 20.98 8.10
CA SER A 787 -63.35 19.99 7.20
C SER A 787 -63.26 20.37 5.71
N GLN A 788 -62.99 19.35 4.90
CA GLN A 788 -63.34 19.15 3.48
C GLN A 788 -62.56 19.94 2.41
N GLN A 789 -61.87 19.29 1.46
CA GLN A 789 -62.24 18.38 0.35
C GLN A 789 -62.44 19.13 -0.98
N SER A 790 -61.80 18.60 -2.02
CA SER A 790 -62.01 18.84 -3.46
C SER A 790 -61.62 20.25 -3.96
N SER A 791 -61.17 20.46 -5.20
CA SER A 791 -61.35 19.73 -6.44
C SER A 791 -60.25 20.09 -7.45
N GLU A 792 -59.91 19.16 -8.33
CA GLU A 792 -59.39 19.51 -9.66
C GLU A 792 -60.33 20.51 -10.33
N THR A 793 -59.80 21.54 -11.00
CA THR A 793 -59.98 21.74 -12.45
C THR A 793 -59.31 23.04 -12.93
N TYR A 794 -58.69 22.92 -14.10
CA TYR A 794 -57.99 23.92 -14.90
C TYR A 794 -58.73 25.26 -15.08
N LYS A 795 -57.94 26.34 -15.26
CA LYS A 795 -58.09 27.27 -16.39
C LYS A 795 -56.88 28.18 -16.55
N PHE A 796 -56.27 28.14 -17.73
CA PHE A 796 -55.37 29.17 -18.21
C PHE A 796 -56.13 30.46 -18.53
N SER A 797 -55.43 31.59 -18.46
CA SER A 797 -55.70 32.74 -19.33
C SER A 797 -54.36 33.27 -19.80
N GLU A 798 -54.21 33.32 -21.12
CA GLU A 798 -53.17 34.06 -21.83
C GLU A 798 -53.08 35.49 -21.32
N ILE A 799 -51.86 36.01 -21.21
CA ILE A 799 -51.57 37.41 -21.55
C ILE A 799 -50.21 37.41 -22.26
N ASP A 800 -50.30 37.47 -23.58
CA ASP A 800 -49.25 37.86 -24.51
C ASP A 800 -49.48 39.34 -24.81
N PHE A 801 -48.46 40.20 -24.69
CA PHE A 801 -48.39 41.49 -25.39
C PHE A 801 -46.94 42.00 -25.36
N ASP A 802 -46.24 41.78 -26.49
CA ASP A 802 -45.05 42.47 -27.01
C ASP A 802 -43.68 42.29 -26.30
#